data_AF-A0A971UIZ6-F1
#
_entry.id   AF-A0A971UIZ6-F1
#
_cell.length_a   1.000
_cell.length_b   1.000
_cell.length_c   1.000
_cell.angle_alpha   90.00
_cell.angle_beta   90.00
_cell.angle_gamma   90.00
#
_symmetry.space_group_name_H-M   'P 1'
#
loop_
_entity.id
_entity.type
_entity.pdbx_description
1 polymer ?
#
loop_
_entity_poly.entity_id
_entity_poly.type
_entity_poly.pdbx_seq_one_letter_code
_entity_poly.pdbx_strand_id
1 'polypeptide(L)'
;MSLSTTAAAMPCRRRRRLARGAALFLICGSLAAWPMAAARADRLILSLDGQWEIADSVAADAMPATFAATVPVPGLANLAVPAFEQVDAFFSREQLANRICAGLSPPEWLTEFPNGKVDQDRNYFWYRTVFRAPEQRQVAILKINKAQFGTAVWLNGQKLGEYAGCFSAGYFHLEEAIRWKADNTLVVRIGAHPAVLPDTYPVGSDFEKIKWTPGIYDSVSLICCDNPLIQTIQIAPHIERGEITVQTTVKNCRDRAMKSTLLHAVRTWKTRERVAVSTPQPITLGAGEEQVITQTIAVPHARLWSPEDPFLYEVRSSTGGDSVTTRFGMREFRFDAATRQAYLNGQVYYLRGSNITLHRFLEDPLCKDLPWKETWVRKLLGELPKKMHWNYFRFCIGPVPDRWLDICDEVGLLIQNEFFVWTGSPGWYEGYSRTYDTLEMIRQYKDWMRDNWNHPSVAVWDANNETENATFLEKIIPAVRPLDLSHRPWENSYNPPADPNDPVEVHPYLMIEGHLGTLKFQMSDLETRDGAPDPAVLPSDTNPPLINEYGWLWLNRDGSPTRLTERVYAQLMGDDTTARQRLDMWAYLLAGKTEYWRAHRKFAGIIHFVYLTCSYPGVYTSDHFQDVTRLELDPAFADYVAEAFRPLGVYINFFQPALTAGAERTFNVMLVNDYPQALTGTVVLTLEDAQGTPLVKTQQRFEMPAAGNTSVELTLAIPAAAGRCTLKAVASPDGEPRIEPTTCRRWVTIQ
;
A
#
# COMPACT_ATOMS: atom_id res chain seq x y z
N MET A 1 -12.95 -50.50 -59.88
CA MET A 1 -14.19 -51.13 -60.38
C MET A 1 -15.33 -50.73 -59.44
N SER A 2 -16.50 -50.39 -60.00
CA SER A 2 -17.87 -50.29 -59.40
C SER A 2 -18.00 -50.08 -57.88
N LEU A 3 -18.58 -48.98 -57.35
CA LEU A 3 -20.02 -48.59 -57.43
C LEU A 3 -20.97 -49.74 -57.02
N SER A 4 -22.00 -49.57 -56.17
CA SER A 4 -22.48 -48.40 -55.39
C SER A 4 -23.58 -48.83 -54.39
N THR A 5 -23.93 -47.96 -53.43
CA THR A 5 -25.29 -47.79 -52.82
C THR A 5 -25.94 -48.98 -52.05
N THR A 6 -26.80 -48.82 -51.02
CA THR A 6 -27.59 -47.67 -50.52
C THR A 6 -27.94 -47.81 -49.02
N ALA A 7 -28.15 -46.67 -48.35
CA ALA A 7 -29.17 -46.30 -47.33
C ALA A 7 -30.22 -47.36 -46.88
N ALA A 8 -30.81 -47.37 -45.67
CA ALA A 8 -30.67 -46.63 -44.39
C ALA A 8 -31.43 -47.47 -43.29
N ALA A 9 -31.71 -47.10 -42.02
CA ALA A 9 -31.67 -45.82 -41.29
C ALA A 9 -31.46 -46.04 -39.74
N MET A 10 -31.96 -45.11 -38.92
CA MET A 10 -31.95 -45.07 -37.43
C MET A 10 -33.29 -44.46 -36.94
N PRO A 11 -33.59 -44.28 -35.63
CA PRO A 11 -32.96 -44.78 -34.38
C PRO A 11 -33.96 -45.33 -33.32
N CYS A 12 -33.48 -46.01 -32.25
CA CYS A 12 -33.80 -45.58 -30.86
C CYS A 12 -32.89 -46.20 -29.78
N ARG A 13 -32.92 -45.57 -28.60
CA ARG A 13 -31.96 -45.62 -27.47
C ARG A 13 -31.94 -46.89 -26.58
N ARG A 14 -30.77 -47.04 -25.93
CA ARG A 14 -30.48 -47.48 -24.54
C ARG A 14 -30.05 -48.93 -24.22
N ARG A 15 -28.72 -49.06 -24.13
CA ARG A 15 -27.91 -49.59 -23.00
C ARG A 15 -28.20 -50.99 -22.43
N ARG A 16 -27.21 -51.88 -22.55
CA ARG A 16 -26.61 -52.58 -21.39
C ARG A 16 -25.11 -52.91 -21.60
N ARG A 17 -24.32 -52.48 -20.60
CA ARG A 17 -23.17 -53.13 -19.95
C ARG A 17 -22.17 -53.98 -20.77
N LEU A 18 -20.89 -53.61 -20.64
CA LEU A 18 -19.76 -54.54 -20.54
C LEU A 18 -18.78 -54.00 -19.48
N ALA A 19 -18.11 -54.90 -18.76
CA ALA A 19 -17.36 -54.59 -17.54
C ALA A 19 -15.87 -54.29 -17.82
N ARG A 20 -15.24 -53.53 -16.92
CA ARG A 20 -13.78 -53.48 -16.77
C ARG A 20 -13.43 -53.80 -15.32
N GLY A 21 -12.45 -54.66 -15.10
CA GLY A 21 -11.97 -55.02 -13.77
C GLY A 21 -11.24 -53.86 -13.11
N ALA A 22 -11.41 -53.70 -11.80
CA ALA A 22 -10.68 -52.74 -10.98
C ALA A 22 -9.62 -53.50 -10.16
N ALA A 23 -8.37 -53.06 -10.24
CA ALA A 23 -7.34 -53.46 -9.28
C ALA A 23 -7.47 -52.58 -8.02
N LEU A 24 -7.66 -53.21 -6.86
CA LEU A 24 -7.80 -52.51 -5.59
C LEU A 24 -6.40 -52.20 -5.02
N PHE A 25 -6.00 -50.92 -5.04
CA PHE A 25 -4.91 -50.45 -4.19
C PHE A 25 -5.49 -50.05 -2.82
N LEU A 26 -5.18 -50.86 -1.80
CA LEU A 26 -5.49 -50.55 -0.41
C LEU A 26 -4.56 -49.43 0.09
N ILE A 27 -5.05 -48.19 0.05
CA ILE A 27 -4.46 -47.10 0.82
C ILE A 27 -5.02 -47.20 2.24
N CYS A 28 -4.20 -47.69 3.17
CA CYS A 28 -4.51 -47.68 4.60
C CYS A 28 -4.52 -46.23 5.11
N GLY A 29 -5.68 -45.59 5.05
CA GLY A 29 -5.92 -44.28 5.66
C GLY A 29 -5.86 -44.37 7.18
N SER A 30 -4.69 -44.13 7.75
CA SER A 30 -4.55 -43.91 9.19
C SER A 30 -5.20 -42.58 9.56
N LEU A 31 -6.49 -42.63 9.87
CA LEU A 31 -7.21 -41.56 10.56
C LEU A 31 -6.62 -41.40 11.96
N ALA A 32 -5.53 -40.63 12.05
CA ALA A 32 -5.02 -40.10 13.30
C ALA A 32 -6.06 -39.10 13.84
N ALA A 33 -7.03 -39.62 14.58
CA ALA A 33 -7.99 -38.82 15.31
C ALA A 33 -7.25 -37.90 16.27
N TRP A 34 -7.51 -36.59 16.18
CA TRP A 34 -7.12 -35.68 17.24
C TRP A 34 -7.78 -36.14 18.56
N PRO A 35 -7.04 -36.28 19.66
CA PRO A 35 -7.65 -36.49 20.96
C PRO A 35 -8.62 -35.34 21.28
N MET A 36 -9.76 -35.64 21.89
CA MET A 36 -10.77 -34.64 22.32
C MET A 36 -10.30 -33.72 23.47
N ALA A 37 -8.99 -33.49 23.62
CA ALA A 37 -8.41 -32.45 24.48
C ALA A 37 -8.33 -31.07 23.78
N ALA A 38 -8.60 -31.00 22.47
CA ALA A 38 -8.28 -29.85 21.62
C ALA A 38 -8.88 -28.50 22.06
N ALA A 39 -10.05 -28.47 22.73
CA ALA A 39 -10.73 -27.22 23.09
C ALA A 39 -9.95 -26.33 24.08
N ARG A 40 -8.94 -26.85 24.79
CA ARG A 40 -8.04 -26.03 25.62
C ARG A 40 -6.77 -25.56 24.91
N ALA A 41 -6.39 -26.12 23.76
CA ALA A 41 -5.14 -25.74 23.08
C ALA A 41 -5.28 -24.54 22.13
N ASP A 42 -6.51 -24.09 21.83
CA ASP A 42 -6.74 -22.95 20.93
C ASP A 42 -6.55 -21.60 21.64
N ARG A 43 -5.81 -20.69 20.98
CA ARG A 43 -5.71 -19.29 21.39
C ARG A 43 -7.08 -18.63 21.30
N LEU A 44 -7.47 -17.97 22.37
CA LEU A 44 -8.61 -17.06 22.36
C LEU A 44 -8.11 -15.65 22.07
N ILE A 45 -8.71 -15.00 21.06
CA ILE A 45 -8.53 -13.58 20.78
C ILE A 45 -9.90 -12.92 20.94
N LEU A 46 -10.02 -12.03 21.91
CA LEU A 46 -11.21 -11.21 22.15
C LEU A 46 -10.88 -9.80 21.65
N SER A 47 -11.57 -9.33 20.61
CA SER A 47 -11.53 -7.91 20.24
C SER A 47 -12.13 -7.08 21.38
N LEU A 48 -11.47 -5.96 21.68
CA LEU A 48 -11.93 -4.92 22.60
C LEU A 48 -12.33 -3.65 21.82
N ASP A 49 -12.49 -3.75 20.51
CA ASP A 49 -12.93 -2.67 19.63
C ASP A 49 -14.40 -2.32 19.94
N GLY A 50 -14.77 -1.05 19.77
CA GLY A 50 -16.11 -0.54 20.06
C GLY A 50 -16.10 0.95 20.42
N GLN A 51 -17.08 1.37 21.20
CA GLN A 51 -17.09 2.70 21.83
C GLN A 51 -16.40 2.62 23.18
N TRP A 52 -15.39 3.47 23.39
CA TRP A 52 -14.68 3.63 24.66
C TRP A 52 -15.02 5.00 25.24
N GLU A 53 -14.92 5.14 26.56
CA GLU A 53 -14.99 6.43 27.24
C GLU A 53 -13.65 7.16 27.06
N ILE A 54 -13.67 8.49 26.91
CA ILE A 54 -12.46 9.30 26.73
C ILE A 54 -12.47 10.56 27.62
N ALA A 55 -11.27 10.94 28.09
CA ALA A 55 -10.97 12.16 28.85
C ALA A 55 -9.55 12.65 28.51
N ASP A 56 -9.20 13.88 28.88
CA ASP A 56 -7.88 14.48 28.66
C ASP A 56 -7.16 14.87 29.98
N SER A 57 -5.85 15.07 29.91
CA SER A 57 -5.05 15.63 31.01
C SER A 57 -3.80 16.38 30.53
N VAL A 58 -3.25 17.23 31.41
CA VAL A 58 -1.93 17.86 31.25
C VAL A 58 -0.81 16.98 31.81
N ALA A 59 -1.03 16.34 32.97
CA ALA A 59 -0.02 15.51 33.63
C ALA A 59 -0.13 14.02 33.23
N ALA A 60 1.02 13.38 33.02
CA ALA A 60 1.14 12.03 32.47
C ALA A 60 0.55 10.91 33.37
N ASP A 61 0.64 11.07 34.70
CA ASP A 61 0.18 10.07 35.66
C ASP A 61 -1.08 10.49 36.46
N ALA A 62 -1.67 11.64 36.12
CA ALA A 62 -2.90 12.13 36.73
C ALA A 62 -4.13 11.66 35.92
N MET A 63 -4.53 10.41 36.12
CA MET A 63 -5.71 9.83 35.47
C MET A 63 -6.98 10.62 35.82
N PRO A 64 -7.80 11.04 34.84
CA PRO A 64 -9.06 11.73 35.10
C PRO A 64 -10.04 10.91 35.95
N ALA A 65 -10.66 11.56 36.93
CA ALA A 65 -11.68 10.94 37.79
C ALA A 65 -13.02 10.71 37.05
N THR A 66 -13.27 11.46 35.97
CA THR A 66 -14.51 11.40 35.17
C THR A 66 -14.17 11.37 33.69
N PHE A 67 -14.98 10.63 32.93
CA PHE A 67 -14.87 10.53 31.47
C PHE A 67 -16.20 11.02 30.91
N ALA A 68 -16.20 12.21 30.32
CA ALA A 68 -17.43 12.91 29.91
C ALA A 68 -17.79 12.67 28.44
N ALA A 69 -16.90 12.04 27.67
CA ALA A 69 -17.06 11.78 26.25
C ALA A 69 -16.83 10.30 25.90
N THR A 70 -17.26 9.91 24.70
CA THR A 70 -17.03 8.58 24.12
C THR A 70 -16.43 8.69 22.72
N VAL A 71 -15.67 7.68 22.30
CA VAL A 71 -14.91 7.68 21.04
C VAL A 71 -14.87 6.26 20.44
N PRO A 72 -14.90 6.09 19.11
CA PRO A 72 -14.60 4.81 18.48
C PRO A 72 -13.13 4.39 18.70
N VAL A 73 -12.94 3.12 19.02
CA VAL A 73 -11.66 2.39 18.96
C VAL A 73 -11.89 1.15 18.10
N PRO A 74 -11.19 0.96 16.96
CA PRO A 74 -10.21 1.87 16.40
C PRO A 74 -10.82 3.19 15.90
N GLY A 75 -10.09 4.29 16.06
CA GLY A 75 -10.53 5.62 15.69
C GLY A 75 -9.61 6.73 16.21
N LEU A 76 -10.05 7.98 16.04
CA LEU A 76 -9.30 9.18 16.39
C LEU A 76 -10.04 10.03 17.43
N ALA A 77 -9.29 10.78 18.23
CA ALA A 77 -9.83 11.64 19.29
C ALA A 77 -10.76 12.74 18.75
N ASN A 78 -10.61 13.17 17.50
CA ASN A 78 -11.51 14.14 16.86
C ASN A 78 -12.90 13.55 16.51
N LEU A 79 -13.10 12.24 16.66
CA LEU A 79 -14.40 11.57 16.54
C LEU A 79 -15.13 11.44 17.89
N ALA A 80 -14.57 12.02 18.97
CA ALA A 80 -15.19 11.96 20.29
C ALA A 80 -16.51 12.74 20.38
N VAL A 81 -17.41 12.27 21.23
CA VAL A 81 -18.73 12.87 21.50
C VAL A 81 -18.94 13.02 23.01
N PRO A 82 -19.11 14.24 23.55
CA PRO A 82 -18.88 15.53 22.88
C PRO A 82 -17.43 15.69 22.39
N ALA A 83 -17.24 16.53 21.38
CA ALA A 83 -15.94 16.77 20.77
C ALA A 83 -15.02 17.60 21.68
N PHE A 84 -13.71 17.32 21.64
CA PHE A 84 -12.70 18.13 22.29
C PHE A 84 -12.29 19.32 21.41
N GLU A 85 -12.27 20.52 21.97
CA GLU A 85 -11.75 21.71 21.29
C GLU A 85 -10.25 21.55 21.01
N GLN A 86 -9.78 22.06 19.86
CA GLN A 86 -8.35 22.11 19.48
C GLN A 86 -7.60 20.76 19.48
N VAL A 87 -8.31 19.62 19.37
CA VAL A 87 -7.73 18.26 19.38
C VAL A 87 -6.58 18.01 18.39
N ASP A 88 -6.56 18.75 17.28
CA ASP A 88 -5.57 18.64 16.21
C ASP A 88 -4.47 19.71 16.24
N ALA A 89 -4.53 20.64 17.21
CA ALA A 89 -3.77 21.89 17.20
C ALA A 89 -2.32 21.69 17.66
N PHE A 90 -1.46 21.40 16.68
CA PHE A 90 -0.02 21.25 16.85
C PHE A 90 0.69 21.53 15.53
N PHE A 91 1.80 22.25 15.56
CA PHE A 91 2.70 22.40 14.41
C PHE A 91 3.98 21.60 14.65
N SER A 92 4.26 20.61 13.79
CA SER A 92 5.52 19.85 13.84
C SER A 92 6.72 20.71 13.44
N ARG A 93 7.94 20.27 13.77
CA ARG A 93 9.17 20.97 13.41
C ARG A 93 9.33 21.09 11.89
N GLU A 94 8.94 20.05 11.17
CA GLU A 94 8.91 19.97 9.70
C GLU A 94 7.94 21.01 9.13
N GLN A 95 6.72 21.05 9.66
CA GLN A 95 5.70 22.00 9.23
C GLN A 95 6.09 23.45 9.58
N LEU A 96 6.72 23.68 10.73
CA LEU A 96 7.28 24.99 11.10
C LEU A 96 8.32 25.43 10.08
N ALA A 97 9.29 24.58 9.72
CA ALA A 97 10.31 24.88 8.71
C ALA A 97 9.70 25.23 7.35
N ASN A 98 8.75 24.42 6.85
CA ASN A 98 8.05 24.69 5.59
C ASN A 98 7.29 26.04 5.63
N ARG A 99 6.58 26.31 6.73
CA ARG A 99 5.83 27.56 6.91
C ARG A 99 6.75 28.79 6.97
N ILE A 100 7.91 28.69 7.60
CA ILE A 100 8.89 29.78 7.65
C ILE A 100 9.51 30.01 6.26
N CYS A 101 9.86 28.93 5.55
CA CYS A 101 10.33 29.01 4.16
C CYS A 101 9.30 29.71 3.25
N ALA A 102 8.01 29.46 3.45
CA ALA A 102 6.90 30.10 2.75
C ALA A 102 6.54 31.52 3.25
N GLY A 103 7.26 32.07 4.25
CA GLY A 103 6.97 33.38 4.84
C GLY A 103 5.67 33.45 5.67
N LEU A 104 5.12 32.30 6.07
CA LEU A 104 3.86 32.17 6.80
C LEU A 104 4.03 32.10 8.31
N SER A 105 5.26 32.06 8.83
CA SER A 105 5.57 31.99 10.26
C SER A 105 6.94 32.61 10.57
N PRO A 106 7.18 33.12 11.79
CA PRO A 106 8.44 33.78 12.16
C PRO A 106 9.61 32.78 12.28
N PRO A 107 10.84 33.11 11.83
CA PRO A 107 12.00 32.22 11.94
C PRO A 107 12.34 31.78 13.36
N GLU A 108 12.09 32.62 14.35
CA GLU A 108 12.33 32.34 15.77
C GLU A 108 11.54 31.11 16.28
N TRP A 109 10.41 30.75 15.67
CA TRP A 109 9.58 29.62 16.10
C TRP A 109 10.30 28.27 16.11
N LEU A 110 11.29 28.05 15.23
CA LEU A 110 12.10 26.81 15.28
C LEU A 110 13.03 26.75 16.50
N THR A 111 13.41 27.90 17.05
CA THR A 111 14.22 27.99 18.27
C THR A 111 13.35 28.00 19.53
N GLU A 112 12.20 28.69 19.48
CA GLU A 112 11.25 28.79 20.59
C GLU A 112 10.50 27.47 20.84
N PHE A 113 10.20 26.70 19.79
CA PHE A 113 9.42 25.46 19.86
C PHE A 113 10.26 24.26 19.38
N PRO A 114 11.31 23.85 20.12
CA PRO A 114 12.29 22.86 19.66
C PRO A 114 11.72 21.45 19.46
N ASN A 115 10.52 21.14 19.99
CA ASN A 115 9.80 19.88 19.78
C ASN A 115 8.51 20.07 18.93
N GLY A 116 8.35 21.22 18.27
CA GLY A 116 7.09 21.65 17.66
C GLY A 116 6.22 22.50 18.61
N LYS A 117 5.29 23.27 18.02
CA LYS A 117 4.45 24.26 18.71
C LYS A 117 3.11 23.64 19.10
N VAL A 118 2.84 23.54 20.40
CA VAL A 118 1.59 22.99 20.95
C VAL A 118 0.58 24.12 21.16
N ASP A 119 -0.56 24.05 20.45
CA ASP A 119 -1.62 25.06 20.48
C ASP A 119 -2.93 24.48 21.05
N GLN A 120 -2.80 23.70 22.13
CA GLN A 120 -3.90 23.11 22.90
C GLN A 120 -3.52 22.94 24.37
N ASP A 121 -4.49 23.03 25.28
CA ASP A 121 -4.30 23.00 26.74
C ASP A 121 -4.11 21.59 27.33
N ARG A 122 -3.81 20.56 26.51
CA ARG A 122 -3.70 19.15 26.93
C ARG A 122 -2.46 18.48 26.35
N ASN A 123 -1.92 17.52 27.12
CA ASN A 123 -0.80 16.68 26.69
C ASN A 123 -1.22 15.23 26.41
N TYR A 124 -2.29 14.73 27.05
CA TYR A 124 -2.67 13.32 27.01
C TYR A 124 -4.17 13.11 26.86
N PHE A 125 -4.52 12.02 26.18
CA PHE A 125 -5.86 11.44 26.20
C PHE A 125 -5.85 10.11 26.94
N TRP A 126 -6.92 9.84 27.67
CA TRP A 126 -7.16 8.62 28.43
C TRP A 126 -8.41 7.96 27.88
N TYR A 127 -8.29 6.69 27.48
CA TYR A 127 -9.33 5.85 26.93
C TYR A 127 -9.68 4.80 27.97
N ARG A 128 -10.95 4.61 28.29
CA ARG A 128 -11.42 3.62 29.26
C ARG A 128 -12.49 2.71 28.66
N THR A 129 -12.37 1.42 28.94
CA THR A 129 -13.42 0.44 28.63
C THR A 129 -13.53 -0.60 29.75
N VAL A 130 -14.65 -1.33 29.75
CA VAL A 130 -14.87 -2.47 30.64
C VAL A 130 -15.12 -3.71 29.81
N PHE A 131 -14.34 -4.77 30.06
CA PHE A 131 -14.51 -6.05 29.39
C PHE A 131 -14.61 -7.18 30.40
N ARG A 132 -15.36 -8.24 30.06
CA ARG A 132 -15.43 -9.45 30.86
C ARG A 132 -14.35 -10.43 30.43
N ALA A 133 -13.42 -10.76 31.32
CA ALA A 133 -12.38 -11.74 31.00
C ALA A 133 -12.97 -13.15 30.86
N PRO A 134 -12.42 -13.99 29.97
CA PRO A 134 -12.93 -15.33 29.70
C PRO A 134 -12.60 -16.34 30.83
N GLU A 135 -12.75 -17.63 30.55
CA GLU A 135 -12.20 -18.72 31.37
C GLU A 135 -10.69 -18.53 31.62
N GLN A 136 -10.23 -18.89 32.81
CA GLN A 136 -8.85 -18.68 33.22
C GLN A 136 -7.86 -19.46 32.34
N ARG A 137 -6.87 -18.75 31.82
CA ARG A 137 -5.73 -19.29 31.06
C ARG A 137 -4.41 -18.99 31.76
N GLN A 138 -3.32 -19.60 31.30
CA GLN A 138 -2.00 -19.38 31.88
C GLN A 138 -1.34 -18.08 31.38
N VAL A 139 -1.63 -17.64 30.16
CA VAL A 139 -1.08 -16.41 29.55
C VAL A 139 -2.22 -15.47 29.17
N ALA A 140 -2.04 -14.17 29.42
CA ALA A 140 -2.99 -13.12 29.11
C ALA A 140 -2.25 -11.85 28.66
N ILE A 141 -2.41 -11.45 27.40
CA ILE A 141 -1.69 -10.33 26.79
C ILE A 141 -2.69 -9.39 26.13
N LEU A 142 -2.60 -8.09 26.39
CA LEU A 142 -3.24 -7.06 25.57
C LEU A 142 -2.34 -6.74 24.37
N LYS A 143 -2.85 -6.85 23.15
CA LYS A 143 -2.26 -6.26 21.94
C LYS A 143 -3.02 -4.98 21.60
N ILE A 144 -2.31 -3.86 21.51
CA ILE A 144 -2.80 -2.64 20.86
C ILE A 144 -2.07 -2.56 19.52
N ASN A 145 -2.78 -2.69 18.40
CA ASN A 145 -2.15 -2.77 17.07
C ASN A 145 -1.33 -1.52 16.75
N LYS A 146 -1.94 -0.33 16.83
CA LYS A 146 -1.30 0.98 16.62
C LYS A 146 -2.08 2.06 17.36
N ALA A 147 -1.35 3.00 17.96
CA ALA A 147 -1.93 4.17 18.61
C ALA A 147 -0.90 5.30 18.64
N GLN A 148 -1.34 6.55 18.43
CA GLN A 148 -0.46 7.72 18.41
C GLN A 148 -0.97 8.80 19.37
N PHE A 149 -0.13 9.42 20.22
CA PHE A 149 1.33 9.33 20.27
C PHE A 149 1.84 8.54 21.49
N GLY A 150 2.27 7.30 21.26
CA GLY A 150 2.66 6.36 22.31
C GLY A 150 1.49 5.86 23.17
N THR A 151 1.77 4.90 24.05
CA THR A 151 0.76 4.27 24.93
C THR A 151 1.29 4.02 26.33
N ALA A 152 0.42 4.12 27.34
CA ALA A 152 0.62 3.58 28.68
C ALA A 152 -0.67 2.87 29.13
N VAL A 153 -0.54 1.72 29.80
CA VAL A 153 -1.69 0.83 30.06
C VAL A 153 -1.86 0.56 31.55
N TRP A 154 -3.11 0.60 32.01
CA TRP A 154 -3.53 0.16 33.33
C TRP A 154 -4.67 -0.86 33.23
N LEU A 155 -4.63 -1.89 34.07
CA LEU A 155 -5.73 -2.83 34.24
C LEU A 155 -6.14 -2.87 35.72
N ASN A 156 -7.43 -2.65 35.99
CA ASN A 156 -7.99 -2.63 37.36
C ASN A 156 -7.27 -1.68 38.34
N GLY A 157 -6.64 -0.62 37.83
CA GLY A 157 -5.85 0.36 38.60
C GLY A 157 -4.34 0.10 38.66
N GLN A 158 -3.85 -1.07 38.27
CA GLN A 158 -2.43 -1.38 38.21
C GLN A 158 -1.83 -0.94 36.87
N LYS A 159 -0.78 -0.10 36.88
CA LYS A 159 0.01 0.26 35.69
C LYS A 159 0.81 -0.97 35.23
N LEU A 160 0.70 -1.32 33.95
CA LEU A 160 1.32 -2.52 33.37
C LEU A 160 2.57 -2.23 32.55
N GLY A 161 2.67 -1.02 31.98
CA GLY A 161 3.82 -0.60 31.19
C GLY A 161 3.49 0.56 30.26
N GLU A 162 4.51 0.97 29.50
CA GLU A 162 4.41 1.99 28.45
C GLU A 162 5.11 1.48 27.18
N TYR A 163 4.68 1.96 26.01
CA TYR A 163 5.24 1.64 24.71
C TYR A 163 5.16 2.88 23.81
N ALA A 164 6.30 3.37 23.34
CA ALA A 164 6.40 4.66 22.64
C ALA A 164 6.13 4.60 21.13
N GLY A 165 6.06 3.39 20.55
CA GLY A 165 5.87 3.24 19.10
C GLY A 165 4.47 3.66 18.65
N CYS A 166 4.41 4.43 17.56
CA CYS A 166 3.15 4.93 17.00
C CYS A 166 2.60 4.04 15.86
N PHE A 167 3.46 3.23 15.24
CA PHE A 167 3.21 2.58 13.94
C PHE A 167 3.27 1.05 13.96
N SER A 168 3.40 0.45 15.14
CA SER A 168 3.55 -0.99 15.36
C SER A 168 3.02 -1.40 16.74
N ALA A 169 2.81 -2.69 16.94
CA ALA A 169 2.00 -3.19 18.04
C ALA A 169 2.72 -3.20 19.40
N GLY A 170 2.04 -2.63 20.39
CA GLY A 170 2.38 -2.74 21.81
C GLY A 170 1.73 -3.97 22.43
N TYR A 171 2.51 -4.73 23.21
CA TYR A 171 2.07 -5.96 23.89
C TYR A 171 2.27 -5.82 25.41
N PHE A 172 1.21 -6.02 26.19
CA PHE A 172 1.22 -5.84 27.64
C PHE A 172 0.73 -7.10 28.36
N HIS A 173 1.55 -7.62 29.27
CA HIS A 173 1.21 -8.78 30.11
C HIS A 173 0.19 -8.38 31.17
N LEU A 174 -0.86 -9.19 31.33
CA LEU A 174 -2.03 -8.90 32.18
C LEU A 174 -2.16 -9.85 33.37
N GLU A 175 -1.34 -10.89 33.45
CA GLU A 175 -1.54 -12.06 34.31
C GLU A 175 -1.64 -11.73 35.81
N GLU A 176 -0.99 -10.66 36.27
CA GLU A 176 -1.01 -10.20 37.67
C GLU A 176 -2.26 -9.37 38.02
N ALA A 177 -2.85 -8.68 37.04
CA ALA A 177 -3.91 -7.70 37.25
C ALA A 177 -5.30 -8.17 36.78
N ILE A 178 -5.37 -9.19 35.91
CA ILE A 178 -6.61 -9.66 35.28
C ILE A 178 -7.51 -10.46 36.24
N ARG A 179 -8.79 -10.11 36.28
CA ARG A 179 -9.84 -10.78 37.05
C ARG A 179 -10.61 -11.72 36.13
N TRP A 180 -10.22 -12.99 36.11
CA TRP A 180 -10.84 -14.03 35.28
C TRP A 180 -12.33 -14.24 35.59
N LYS A 181 -13.13 -14.54 34.55
CA LYS A 181 -14.61 -14.68 34.62
C LYS A 181 -15.35 -13.48 35.22
N ALA A 182 -14.72 -12.32 35.32
CA ALA A 182 -15.23 -11.11 35.94
C ALA A 182 -14.94 -9.90 35.05
N ASP A 183 -15.52 -8.77 35.41
CA ASP A 183 -15.39 -7.53 34.66
C ASP A 183 -14.10 -6.81 35.07
N ASN A 184 -13.41 -6.28 34.07
CA ASN A 184 -12.10 -5.64 34.19
C ASN A 184 -12.17 -4.25 33.59
N THR A 185 -11.65 -3.25 34.30
CA THR A 185 -11.50 -1.89 33.77
C THR A 185 -10.12 -1.76 33.12
N LEU A 186 -10.10 -1.56 31.81
CA LEU A 186 -8.90 -1.24 31.03
C LEU A 186 -8.84 0.28 30.84
N VAL A 187 -7.67 0.86 31.09
CA VAL A 187 -7.38 2.26 30.78
C VAL A 187 -6.10 2.33 29.95
N VAL A 188 -6.15 3.08 28.85
CA VAL A 188 -5.01 3.35 27.96
C VAL A 188 -4.82 4.85 27.86
N ARG A 189 -3.64 5.36 28.20
CA ARG A 189 -3.22 6.75 27.95
C ARG A 189 -2.45 6.81 26.63
N ILE A 190 -2.69 7.84 25.83
CA ILE A 190 -1.89 8.19 24.65
C ILE A 190 -1.53 9.68 24.68
N GLY A 191 -0.49 10.08 23.96
CA GLY A 191 -0.15 11.50 23.75
C GLY A 191 -1.19 12.20 22.88
N ALA A 192 -1.53 13.44 23.23
CA ALA A 192 -2.44 14.30 22.48
C ALA A 192 -1.76 15.00 21.28
N HIS A 193 -0.44 15.09 21.29
CA HIS A 193 0.39 15.63 20.21
C HIS A 193 1.79 14.99 20.25
N PRO A 194 2.58 15.04 19.16
CA PRO A 194 3.91 14.43 19.08
C PRO A 194 4.89 14.85 20.20
N ALA A 195 4.90 16.13 20.58
CA ALA A 195 5.88 16.71 21.52
C ALA A 195 5.85 16.19 22.98
N VAL A 196 4.98 15.23 23.32
CA VAL A 196 5.04 14.54 24.63
C VAL A 196 5.99 13.34 24.65
N LEU A 197 6.46 12.91 23.48
CA LEU A 197 7.53 11.92 23.33
C LEU A 197 8.86 12.63 23.04
N PRO A 198 10.01 11.96 23.23
CA PRO A 198 11.30 12.52 22.82
C PRO A 198 11.32 12.85 21.33
N ASP A 199 11.82 14.02 20.94
CA ASP A 199 11.88 14.46 19.52
C ASP A 199 12.67 13.48 18.63
N THR A 200 13.62 12.76 19.24
CA THR A 200 14.45 11.72 18.63
C THR A 200 13.72 10.39 18.39
N TYR A 201 12.44 10.26 18.76
CA TYR A 201 11.63 9.07 18.49
C TYR A 201 10.82 9.27 17.20
N PRO A 202 10.60 8.20 16.40
CA PRO A 202 9.75 8.28 15.22
C PRO A 202 8.27 8.37 15.62
N VAL A 203 7.74 9.58 15.55
CA VAL A 203 6.34 9.94 15.87
C VAL A 203 5.54 10.36 14.62
N GLY A 204 6.14 10.17 13.44
CA GLY A 204 5.69 10.74 12.18
C GLY A 204 6.35 12.10 11.94
N SER A 205 6.77 12.33 10.71
CA SER A 205 7.44 13.56 10.27
C SER A 205 6.92 13.88 8.88
N ASP A 206 6.37 15.08 8.69
CA ASP A 206 5.74 15.50 7.44
C ASP A 206 5.74 17.04 7.35
N PHE A 207 6.26 17.61 6.25
CA PHE A 207 6.34 19.07 6.04
C PHE A 207 5.00 19.69 5.61
N GLU A 208 4.05 18.90 5.14
CA GLU A 208 2.79 19.33 4.51
C GLU A 208 1.54 18.96 5.30
N LYS A 209 1.69 18.08 6.30
CA LYS A 209 0.66 17.76 7.29
C LYS A 209 0.26 18.99 8.11
N ILE A 210 -1.05 19.26 8.22
CA ILE A 210 -1.58 20.47 8.86
C ILE A 210 -2.17 20.20 10.25
N LYS A 211 -2.75 19.02 10.45
CA LYS A 211 -3.46 18.59 11.67
C LYS A 211 -2.86 17.29 12.21
N TRP A 212 -2.52 17.26 13.50
CA TRP A 212 -1.89 16.10 14.13
C TRP A 212 -2.83 15.38 15.10
N THR A 213 -3.87 14.74 14.55
CA THR A 213 -4.91 14.06 15.33
C THR A 213 -4.39 12.81 16.06
N PRO A 214 -4.47 12.72 17.39
CA PRO A 214 -4.12 11.51 18.15
C PRO A 214 -5.25 10.47 18.12
N GLY A 215 -4.94 9.21 18.42
CA GLY A 215 -5.93 8.15 18.51
C GLY A 215 -5.37 6.74 18.67
N ILE A 216 -6.22 5.83 19.16
CA ILE A 216 -5.99 4.38 19.05
C ILE A 216 -6.59 3.96 17.70
N TYR A 217 -5.79 4.08 16.64
CA TYR A 217 -6.29 4.08 15.26
C TYR A 217 -6.28 2.69 14.58
N ASP A 218 -5.96 1.64 15.33
CA ASP A 218 -5.98 0.24 14.90
C ASP A 218 -6.41 -0.66 16.08
N SER A 219 -6.81 -1.91 15.81
CA SER A 219 -7.57 -2.74 16.75
C SER A 219 -6.87 -3.01 18.08
N VAL A 220 -7.67 -3.16 19.13
CA VAL A 220 -7.25 -3.59 20.47
C VAL A 220 -7.81 -4.98 20.74
N SER A 221 -6.98 -5.89 21.26
CA SER A 221 -7.43 -7.25 21.57
C SER A 221 -6.78 -7.84 22.81
N LEU A 222 -7.55 -8.66 23.53
CA LEU A 222 -7.07 -9.56 24.57
C LEU A 222 -6.75 -10.93 23.96
N ILE A 223 -5.50 -11.35 24.11
CA ILE A 223 -5.00 -12.67 23.72
C ILE A 223 -4.88 -13.54 24.97
N CYS A 224 -5.51 -14.71 24.98
CA CYS A 224 -5.38 -15.69 26.06
C CYS A 224 -5.04 -17.08 25.51
N CYS A 225 -4.03 -17.74 26.09
CA CYS A 225 -3.59 -19.09 25.75
C CYS A 225 -2.96 -19.79 26.96
N ASP A 226 -2.70 -21.09 26.85
CA ASP A 226 -1.93 -21.82 27.85
C ASP A 226 -0.46 -21.97 27.43
N ASN A 227 0.42 -22.33 28.36
CA ASN A 227 1.87 -22.34 28.15
C ASN A 227 2.31 -23.57 27.31
N PRO A 228 3.26 -23.46 26.36
CA PRO A 228 4.06 -22.29 26.00
C PRO A 228 3.38 -21.40 24.94
N LEU A 229 3.60 -20.08 25.09
CA LEU A 229 3.14 -19.04 24.17
C LEU A 229 3.90 -19.12 22.83
N ILE A 230 3.18 -19.01 21.72
CA ILE A 230 3.74 -18.74 20.40
C ILE A 230 3.79 -17.21 20.21
N GLN A 231 4.95 -16.58 20.37
CA GLN A 231 5.06 -15.11 20.26
C GLN A 231 4.94 -14.64 18.81
N THR A 232 5.68 -15.27 17.91
CA THR A 232 5.75 -14.86 16.50
C THR A 232 5.76 -16.08 15.58
N ILE A 233 5.22 -15.88 14.38
CA ILE A 233 5.33 -16.79 13.25
C ILE A 233 5.69 -15.96 12.02
N GLN A 234 6.69 -16.39 11.28
CA GLN A 234 7.00 -15.89 9.94
C GLN A 234 6.97 -17.06 8.95
N ILE A 235 6.34 -16.83 7.79
CA ILE A 235 6.22 -17.81 6.71
C ILE A 235 6.87 -17.23 5.46
N ALA A 236 7.94 -17.86 4.98
CA ALA A 236 8.62 -17.51 3.74
C ALA A 236 8.35 -18.58 2.65
N PRO A 237 7.63 -18.23 1.58
CA PRO A 237 7.47 -19.09 0.39
C PRO A 237 8.80 -19.34 -0.35
N HIS A 238 8.95 -20.54 -0.92
CA HIS A 238 10.01 -20.87 -1.88
C HIS A 238 9.36 -21.59 -3.07
N ILE A 239 8.98 -20.84 -4.11
CA ILE A 239 8.07 -21.32 -5.15
C ILE A 239 8.72 -22.37 -6.05
N GLU A 240 10.00 -22.22 -6.40
CA GLU A 240 10.75 -23.18 -7.22
C GLU A 240 10.91 -24.54 -6.51
N ARG A 241 11.07 -24.52 -5.18
CA ARG A 241 11.18 -25.73 -4.36
C ARG A 241 9.82 -26.29 -3.95
N GLY A 242 8.74 -25.54 -4.17
CA GLY A 242 7.38 -25.94 -3.81
C GLY A 242 7.21 -26.16 -2.30
N GLU A 243 7.77 -25.26 -1.48
CA GLU A 243 7.80 -25.38 -0.02
C GLU A 243 7.63 -24.02 0.67
N ILE A 244 7.44 -24.06 1.99
CA ILE A 244 7.50 -22.88 2.86
C ILE A 244 8.50 -23.11 4.00
N THR A 245 9.25 -22.09 4.36
CA THR A 245 9.97 -22.02 5.63
C THR A 245 9.06 -21.37 6.66
N VAL A 246 8.81 -22.05 7.78
CA VAL A 246 8.07 -21.51 8.92
C VAL A 246 9.02 -21.33 10.08
N GLN A 247 9.27 -20.07 10.46
CA GLN A 247 9.99 -19.73 11.69
C GLN A 247 8.99 -19.36 12.77
N THR A 248 9.09 -19.98 13.94
CA THR A 248 8.20 -19.78 15.08
C THR A 248 9.02 -19.51 16.33
N THR A 249 8.76 -18.41 17.01
CA THR A 249 9.32 -18.15 18.35
C THR A 249 8.33 -18.60 19.41
N VAL A 250 8.77 -19.50 20.29
CA VAL A 250 7.99 -20.03 21.42
C VAL A 250 8.64 -19.65 22.75
N LYS A 251 7.82 -19.32 23.75
CA LYS A 251 8.29 -18.94 25.09
C LYS A 251 7.56 -19.65 26.20
N ASN A 252 8.35 -20.12 27.16
CA ASN A 252 7.86 -20.63 28.43
C ASN A 252 7.62 -19.46 29.40
N CYS A 253 6.36 -19.02 29.52
CA CYS A 253 5.93 -17.96 30.42
C CYS A 253 5.83 -18.41 31.89
N ARG A 254 6.65 -19.38 32.32
CA ARG A 254 6.64 -19.98 33.67
C ARG A 254 8.02 -20.23 34.25
N ASP A 255 8.02 -20.35 35.57
CA ASP A 255 9.13 -20.55 36.50
C ASP A 255 9.75 -21.95 36.51
N ARG A 256 9.25 -22.87 35.68
CA ARG A 256 9.66 -24.27 35.63
C ARG A 256 9.94 -24.71 34.21
N ALA A 257 10.94 -25.57 34.02
CA ALA A 257 11.19 -26.20 32.73
C ALA A 257 10.00 -27.07 32.28
N MET A 258 9.76 -27.14 30.97
CA MET A 258 8.67 -27.90 30.37
C MET A 258 9.08 -28.61 29.07
N LYS A 259 8.23 -29.54 28.64
CA LYS A 259 8.29 -30.17 27.32
C LYS A 259 6.98 -29.95 26.59
N SER A 260 7.05 -29.79 25.28
CA SER A 260 5.90 -29.61 24.38
C SER A 260 6.27 -30.19 23.01
N THR A 261 5.39 -30.06 22.02
CA THR A 261 5.64 -30.46 20.64
C THR A 261 5.02 -29.42 19.72
N LEU A 262 5.84 -28.80 18.87
CA LEU A 262 5.38 -27.89 17.84
C LEU A 262 4.89 -28.69 16.64
N LEU A 263 3.71 -28.34 16.13
CA LEU A 263 3.11 -28.94 14.94
C LEU A 263 2.47 -27.85 14.08
N HIS A 264 2.76 -27.89 12.77
CA HIS A 264 2.15 -27.02 11.78
C HIS A 264 1.19 -27.82 10.89
N ALA A 265 0.02 -27.26 10.59
CA ALA A 265 -0.90 -27.78 9.58
C ALA A 265 -1.23 -26.68 8.56
N VAL A 266 -0.89 -26.92 7.29
CA VAL A 266 -1.13 -26.01 6.17
C VAL A 266 -2.49 -26.31 5.56
N ARG A 267 -3.29 -25.27 5.31
CA ARG A 267 -4.60 -25.35 4.67
C ARG A 267 -4.79 -24.25 3.64
N THR A 268 -5.71 -24.45 2.70
CA THR A 268 -6.25 -23.34 1.89
C THR A 268 -7.11 -22.44 2.78
N TRP A 269 -7.02 -21.11 2.65
CA TRP A 269 -7.72 -20.19 3.55
C TRP A 269 -9.27 -20.23 3.41
N LYS A 270 -9.80 -20.18 2.18
CA LYS A 270 -11.27 -20.13 1.96
C LYS A 270 -11.95 -21.49 2.09
N THR A 271 -11.42 -22.55 1.48
CA THR A 271 -12.06 -23.89 1.49
C THR A 271 -11.63 -24.76 2.68
N ARG A 272 -10.63 -24.35 3.47
CA ARG A 272 -10.09 -25.08 4.64
C ARG A 272 -9.59 -26.50 4.34
N GLU A 273 -9.35 -26.80 3.07
CA GLU A 273 -8.75 -28.04 2.60
C GLU A 273 -7.34 -28.19 3.15
N ARG A 274 -6.98 -29.38 3.62
CA ARG A 274 -5.66 -29.66 4.22
C ARG A 274 -4.66 -29.97 3.11
N VAL A 275 -3.57 -29.21 3.09
CA VAL A 275 -2.56 -29.27 2.04
C VAL A 275 -1.30 -30.00 2.52
N ALA A 276 -0.82 -29.65 3.73
CA ALA A 276 0.37 -30.26 4.32
C ALA A 276 0.30 -30.28 5.85
N VAL A 277 1.18 -31.06 6.49
CA VAL A 277 1.40 -31.11 7.94
C VAL A 277 2.90 -31.30 8.17
N SER A 278 3.50 -30.56 9.11
CA SER A 278 4.92 -30.75 9.45
C SER A 278 5.15 -32.04 10.24
N THR A 279 6.38 -32.53 10.25
CA THR A 279 6.81 -33.51 11.26
C THR A 279 6.68 -32.85 12.65
N PRO A 280 6.01 -33.48 13.63
CA PRO A 280 5.93 -32.94 14.98
C PRO A 280 7.33 -32.77 15.57
N GLN A 281 7.66 -31.55 16.01
CA GLN A 281 8.96 -31.20 16.54
C GLN A 281 8.91 -31.17 18.08
N PRO A 282 9.55 -32.11 18.80
CA PRO A 282 9.67 -32.02 20.26
C PRO A 282 10.45 -30.78 20.66
N ILE A 283 9.97 -30.07 21.68
CA ILE A 283 10.61 -28.88 22.25
C ILE A 283 10.78 -29.06 23.75
N THR A 284 11.89 -28.57 24.29
CA THR A 284 12.19 -28.53 25.73
C THR A 284 12.61 -27.11 26.04
N LEU A 285 11.91 -26.46 26.96
CA LEU A 285 12.13 -25.06 27.33
C LEU A 285 12.39 -24.99 28.84
N GLY A 286 13.49 -24.38 29.24
CA GLY A 286 13.78 -23.96 30.60
C GLY A 286 12.80 -22.90 31.11
N ALA A 287 12.89 -22.58 32.40
CA ALA A 287 12.07 -21.55 33.01
C ALA A 287 12.34 -20.19 32.34
N GLY A 288 11.27 -19.50 31.89
CA GLY A 288 11.39 -18.22 31.17
C GLY A 288 11.99 -18.30 29.76
N GLU A 289 12.43 -19.48 29.29
CA GLU A 289 13.17 -19.62 28.03
C GLU A 289 12.32 -19.29 26.80
N GLU A 290 12.95 -18.61 25.85
CA GLU A 290 12.44 -18.31 24.52
C GLU A 290 13.31 -19.04 23.48
N GLN A 291 12.68 -19.74 22.54
CA GLN A 291 13.37 -20.52 21.51
C GLN A 291 12.79 -20.19 20.12
N VAL A 292 13.67 -19.90 19.17
CA VAL A 292 13.34 -19.78 17.74
C VAL A 292 13.48 -21.16 17.08
N ILE A 293 12.42 -21.62 16.42
CA ILE A 293 12.38 -22.92 15.75
C ILE A 293 12.03 -22.68 14.28
N THR A 294 12.82 -23.25 13.37
CA THR A 294 12.57 -23.15 11.92
C THR A 294 12.29 -24.54 11.37
N GLN A 295 11.16 -24.70 10.67
CA GLN A 295 10.78 -25.93 9.96
C GLN A 295 10.47 -25.63 8.49
N THR A 296 10.95 -26.48 7.58
CA THR A 296 10.53 -26.46 6.18
C THR A 296 9.35 -27.41 5.97
N ILE A 297 8.33 -26.97 5.22
CA ILE A 297 7.12 -27.75 4.92
C ILE A 297 6.88 -27.76 3.42
N ALA A 298 6.88 -28.94 2.81
CA ALA A 298 6.56 -29.10 1.40
C ALA A 298 5.08 -28.76 1.13
N VAL A 299 4.84 -27.98 0.09
CA VAL A 299 3.52 -27.57 -0.43
C VAL A 299 3.56 -27.70 -1.97
N PRO A 300 3.76 -28.93 -2.50
CA PRO A 300 3.98 -29.15 -3.93
C PRO A 300 2.75 -28.76 -4.75
N HIS A 301 2.99 -28.21 -5.95
CA HIS A 301 1.94 -27.71 -6.84
C HIS A 301 1.02 -26.66 -6.21
N ALA A 302 1.56 -25.83 -5.32
CA ALA A 302 0.84 -24.69 -4.76
C ALA A 302 0.34 -23.73 -5.86
N ARG A 303 -0.88 -23.21 -5.66
CA ARG A 303 -1.43 -22.13 -6.47
C ARG A 303 -0.82 -20.83 -5.99
N LEU A 304 -0.13 -20.14 -6.89
CA LEU A 304 0.61 -18.93 -6.55
C LEU A 304 -0.34 -17.75 -6.28
N TRP A 305 0.13 -16.80 -5.48
CA TRP A 305 -0.55 -15.53 -5.25
C TRP A 305 -0.05 -14.48 -6.27
N SER A 306 -0.97 -13.73 -6.87
CA SER A 306 -0.70 -12.50 -7.62
C SER A 306 -1.88 -11.51 -7.49
N PRO A 307 -1.76 -10.26 -7.96
CA PRO A 307 -2.90 -9.33 -8.05
C PRO A 307 -4.10 -9.85 -8.87
N GLU A 308 -3.83 -10.64 -9.90
CA GLU A 308 -4.83 -11.30 -10.75
C GLU A 308 -5.43 -12.55 -10.08
N ASP A 309 -4.61 -13.30 -9.33
CA ASP A 309 -5.03 -14.49 -8.60
C ASP A 309 -4.59 -14.45 -7.13
N PRO A 310 -5.33 -13.74 -6.24
CA PRO A 310 -4.98 -13.58 -4.82
C PRO A 310 -5.33 -14.84 -4.01
N PHE A 311 -4.70 -15.96 -4.34
CA PHE A 311 -4.91 -17.22 -3.65
C PHE A 311 -4.13 -17.29 -2.32
N LEU A 312 -4.82 -17.60 -1.23
CA LEU A 312 -4.28 -17.57 0.12
C LEU A 312 -4.38 -18.92 0.82
N TYR A 313 -3.34 -19.21 1.59
CA TYR A 313 -3.20 -20.36 2.48
C TYR A 313 -3.14 -19.89 3.93
N GLU A 314 -3.22 -20.83 4.86
CA GLU A 314 -2.99 -20.61 6.29
C GLU A 314 -2.14 -21.72 6.88
N VAL A 315 -1.26 -21.37 7.82
CA VAL A 315 -0.55 -22.31 8.69
C VAL A 315 -1.16 -22.21 10.09
N ARG A 316 -1.75 -23.31 10.59
CA ARG A 316 -2.09 -23.44 12.01
C ARG A 316 -0.92 -24.09 12.75
N SER A 317 -0.18 -23.29 13.50
CA SER A 317 0.89 -23.70 14.40
C SER A 317 0.31 -24.02 15.78
N SER A 318 0.76 -25.08 16.44
CA SER A 318 0.27 -25.48 17.77
C SER A 318 1.36 -26.10 18.63
N THR A 319 1.41 -25.72 19.91
CA THR A 319 2.28 -26.27 20.96
C THR A 319 1.51 -27.16 21.95
N GLY A 320 0.20 -27.30 21.78
CA GLY A 320 -0.72 -27.92 22.74
C GLY A 320 -1.12 -27.04 23.92
N GLY A 321 -0.35 -25.99 24.25
CA GLY A 321 -0.77 -24.91 25.14
C GLY A 321 -1.38 -23.73 24.38
N ASP A 322 -0.81 -23.43 23.22
CA ASP A 322 -1.22 -22.34 22.34
C ASP A 322 -1.39 -22.84 20.90
N SER A 323 -2.26 -22.20 20.13
CA SER A 323 -2.46 -22.48 18.71
C SER A 323 -2.81 -21.20 17.95
N VAL A 324 -2.01 -20.87 16.94
CA VAL A 324 -2.13 -19.65 16.14
C VAL A 324 -2.34 -20.04 14.68
N THR A 325 -3.24 -19.32 14.00
CA THR A 325 -3.43 -19.45 12.55
C THR A 325 -2.88 -18.20 11.86
N THR A 326 -1.88 -18.38 11.01
CA THR A 326 -1.23 -17.30 10.26
C THR A 326 -1.50 -17.49 8.78
N ARG A 327 -2.01 -16.44 8.12
CA ARG A 327 -2.31 -16.43 6.68
C ARG A 327 -1.06 -16.08 5.88
N PHE A 328 -0.94 -16.62 4.67
CA PHE A 328 0.12 -16.29 3.71
C PHE A 328 -0.34 -16.55 2.26
N GLY A 329 0.41 -16.04 1.29
CA GLY A 329 0.28 -16.39 -0.13
C GLY A 329 1.57 -17.04 -0.63
N MET A 330 1.47 -18.04 -1.52
CA MET A 330 2.65 -18.65 -2.13
C MET A 330 3.15 -17.75 -3.26
N ARG A 331 4.13 -16.89 -3.00
CA ARG A 331 4.72 -16.01 -4.03
C ARG A 331 6.15 -15.60 -3.70
N GLU A 332 6.89 -15.21 -4.72
CA GLU A 332 8.18 -14.51 -4.61
C GLU A 332 8.11 -13.19 -5.37
N PHE A 333 8.76 -12.16 -4.82
CA PHE A 333 8.86 -10.85 -5.46
C PHE A 333 10.28 -10.30 -5.27
N ARG A 334 10.85 -9.72 -6.32
CA ARG A 334 12.18 -9.12 -6.33
C ARG A 334 12.28 -8.08 -7.45
N PHE A 335 13.25 -7.18 -7.38
CA PHE A 335 13.77 -6.55 -8.60
C PHE A 335 15.02 -7.31 -9.08
N ASP A 336 15.61 -6.84 -10.17
CA ASP A 336 16.72 -7.49 -10.85
C ASP A 336 17.66 -6.42 -11.41
N ALA A 337 18.89 -6.33 -10.88
CA ALA A 337 19.86 -5.33 -11.32
C ALA A 337 20.19 -5.44 -12.82
N ALA A 338 20.32 -6.67 -13.33
CA ALA A 338 20.78 -6.94 -14.69
C ALA A 338 19.76 -6.55 -15.77
N THR A 339 18.47 -6.76 -15.50
CA THR A 339 17.37 -6.39 -16.41
C THR A 339 16.69 -5.07 -16.03
N ARG A 340 17.00 -4.51 -14.84
CA ARG A 340 16.41 -3.29 -14.25
C ARG A 340 14.88 -3.34 -14.13
N GLN A 341 14.33 -4.53 -13.89
CA GLN A 341 12.90 -4.82 -13.87
C GLN A 341 12.44 -5.46 -12.55
N ALA A 342 11.14 -5.35 -12.25
CA ALA A 342 10.48 -6.09 -11.19
C ALA A 342 10.03 -7.47 -11.68
N TYR A 343 10.12 -8.47 -10.81
CA TYR A 343 9.69 -9.84 -11.06
C TYR A 343 8.71 -10.31 -9.98
N LEU A 344 7.59 -10.87 -10.42
CA LEU A 344 6.63 -11.58 -9.58
C LEU A 344 6.58 -13.03 -10.04
N ASN A 345 6.82 -13.97 -9.12
CA ASN A 345 6.79 -15.41 -9.39
C ASN A 345 7.68 -15.85 -10.58
N GLY A 346 8.86 -15.25 -10.69
CA GLY A 346 9.84 -15.53 -11.76
C GLY A 346 9.50 -14.91 -13.13
N GLN A 347 8.43 -14.14 -13.26
CA GLN A 347 8.05 -13.44 -14.49
C GLN A 347 8.21 -11.92 -14.34
N VAL A 348 8.62 -11.24 -15.41
CA VAL A 348 8.66 -9.76 -15.46
C VAL A 348 7.26 -9.22 -15.18
N TYR A 349 7.14 -8.29 -14.23
CA TYR A 349 5.86 -7.79 -13.77
C TYR A 349 5.91 -6.28 -13.56
N TYR A 350 5.41 -5.52 -14.54
CA TYR A 350 5.49 -4.06 -14.55
C TYR A 350 4.56 -3.46 -13.48
N LEU A 351 5.12 -2.63 -12.60
CA LEU A 351 4.37 -2.02 -11.50
C LEU A 351 3.67 -0.76 -11.99
N ARG A 352 2.37 -0.66 -11.71
CA ARG A 352 1.54 0.48 -12.11
C ARG A 352 0.50 0.81 -11.04
N GLY A 353 0.49 2.05 -10.58
CA GLY A 353 -0.53 2.49 -9.62
C GLY A 353 -0.30 3.87 -9.04
N SER A 354 -0.50 4.02 -7.74
CA SER A 354 -0.54 5.31 -7.07
C SER A 354 -0.23 5.24 -5.57
N ASN A 355 0.00 6.41 -4.96
CA ASN A 355 0.24 6.56 -3.52
C ASN A 355 -1.08 6.69 -2.73
N ILE A 356 -1.07 6.32 -1.45
CA ILE A 356 -2.11 6.67 -0.46
C ILE A 356 -1.46 7.27 0.79
N THR A 357 -1.74 8.54 1.05
CA THR A 357 -1.34 9.30 2.25
C THR A 357 -2.42 9.21 3.32
N LEU A 358 -2.63 8.01 3.88
CA LEU A 358 -3.69 7.81 4.88
C LEU A 358 -3.57 8.83 6.03
N HIS A 359 -2.36 9.03 6.59
CA HIS A 359 -2.15 10.00 7.67
C HIS A 359 -2.51 11.46 7.29
N ARG A 360 -2.44 11.85 6.01
CA ARG A 360 -2.98 13.13 5.52
C ARG A 360 -4.49 13.07 5.31
N PHE A 361 -5.04 11.97 4.77
CA PHE A 361 -6.49 11.77 4.63
C PHE A 361 -7.22 11.82 5.97
N LEU A 362 -6.61 11.42 7.09
CA LEU A 362 -7.17 11.58 8.45
C LEU A 362 -7.51 13.04 8.82
N GLU A 363 -6.94 14.03 8.12
CA GLU A 363 -7.20 15.46 8.30
C GLU A 363 -8.45 15.96 7.54
N ASP A 364 -8.95 15.14 6.60
CA ASP A 364 -10.03 15.48 5.69
C ASP A 364 -11.39 15.59 6.42
N PRO A 365 -12.14 16.69 6.24
CA PRO A 365 -13.48 16.85 6.84
C PRO A 365 -14.48 15.72 6.50
N LEU A 366 -14.25 15.00 5.39
CA LEU A 366 -15.07 13.87 4.95
C LEU A 366 -14.54 12.50 5.38
N CYS A 367 -13.28 12.39 5.84
CA CYS A 367 -12.68 11.12 6.25
C CYS A 367 -13.48 10.44 7.36
N LYS A 368 -13.74 11.15 8.47
CA LYS A 368 -14.50 10.65 9.63
C LYS A 368 -14.04 9.23 10.02
N ASP A 369 -14.93 8.25 9.93
CA ASP A 369 -14.73 6.83 10.23
C ASP A 369 -14.53 5.94 8.98
N LEU A 370 -14.38 6.51 7.79
CA LEU A 370 -14.23 5.77 6.52
C LEU A 370 -13.05 4.77 6.52
N PRO A 371 -11.85 5.07 7.06
CA PRO A 371 -10.72 4.14 7.07
C PRO A 371 -10.97 2.82 7.83
N TRP A 372 -11.97 2.76 8.70
CA TRP A 372 -12.33 1.56 9.48
C TRP A 372 -13.60 0.87 8.94
N LYS A 373 -14.24 1.41 7.90
CA LYS A 373 -15.36 0.76 7.20
C LYS A 373 -14.85 -0.21 6.15
N GLU A 374 -14.80 -1.50 6.49
CA GLU A 374 -14.30 -2.57 5.61
C GLU A 374 -14.91 -2.54 4.19
N THR A 375 -16.19 -2.22 4.03
CA THR A 375 -16.83 -2.10 2.71
C THR A 375 -16.27 -0.95 1.87
N TRP A 376 -15.92 0.18 2.49
CA TRP A 376 -15.30 1.32 1.83
C TRP A 376 -13.84 0.99 1.48
N VAL A 377 -13.07 0.45 2.43
CA VAL A 377 -11.67 0.05 2.23
C VAL A 377 -11.52 -1.01 1.13
N ARG A 378 -12.40 -2.02 1.07
CA ARG A 378 -12.40 -3.02 -0.01
C ARG A 378 -12.70 -2.43 -1.38
N LYS A 379 -13.57 -1.42 -1.47
CA LYS A 379 -13.84 -0.72 -2.73
C LYS A 379 -12.64 0.15 -3.15
N LEU A 380 -12.01 0.83 -2.20
CA LEU A 380 -10.80 1.64 -2.38
C LEU A 380 -9.59 0.83 -2.86
N LEU A 381 -9.34 -0.34 -2.25
CA LEU A 381 -8.13 -1.14 -2.51
C LEU A 381 -8.35 -2.28 -3.51
N GLY A 382 -9.59 -2.67 -3.80
CA GLY A 382 -9.92 -3.80 -4.67
C GLY A 382 -10.66 -3.41 -5.95
N GLU A 383 -11.84 -2.79 -5.83
CA GLU A 383 -12.70 -2.52 -6.99
C GLU A 383 -12.19 -1.38 -7.88
N LEU A 384 -11.83 -0.24 -7.27
CA LEU A 384 -11.36 0.92 -8.04
C LEU A 384 -9.99 0.70 -8.68
N PRO A 385 -8.96 0.13 -8.00
CA PRO A 385 -7.66 -0.10 -8.62
C PRO A 385 -7.77 -1.01 -9.84
N LYS A 386 -8.62 -2.06 -9.78
CA LYS A 386 -8.87 -2.94 -10.94
C LYS A 386 -9.53 -2.24 -12.12
N LYS A 387 -10.44 -1.28 -11.86
CA LYS A 387 -11.04 -0.42 -12.91
C LYS A 387 -10.03 0.57 -13.52
N MET A 388 -9.09 1.06 -12.71
CA MET A 388 -7.99 1.92 -13.16
C MET A 388 -6.77 1.12 -13.67
N HIS A 389 -6.89 -0.21 -13.76
CA HIS A 389 -5.83 -1.16 -14.13
C HIS A 389 -4.59 -1.17 -13.23
N TRP A 390 -4.64 -0.59 -12.03
CA TRP A 390 -3.54 -0.55 -11.08
C TRP A 390 -3.32 -1.90 -10.38
N ASN A 391 -2.04 -2.23 -10.12
CA ASN A 391 -1.60 -3.47 -9.49
C ASN A 391 -0.61 -3.26 -8.32
N TYR A 392 -0.11 -2.03 -8.10
CA TYR A 392 0.89 -1.71 -7.10
C TYR A 392 0.63 -0.32 -6.49
N PHE A 393 0.46 -0.24 -5.17
CA PHE A 393 0.32 1.01 -4.43
C PHE A 393 1.49 1.23 -3.47
N ARG A 394 1.77 2.49 -3.14
CA ARG A 394 2.65 2.87 -2.03
C ARG A 394 1.82 3.49 -0.91
N PHE A 395 1.96 2.98 0.30
CA PHE A 395 1.40 3.59 1.51
C PHE A 395 2.44 4.56 2.04
N CYS A 396 2.32 5.82 1.61
CA CYS A 396 3.22 6.93 1.87
C CYS A 396 2.35 8.13 2.26
N ILE A 397 2.64 8.93 3.30
CA ILE A 397 3.77 8.80 4.21
C ILE A 397 3.30 8.01 5.45
N GLY A 398 3.83 6.81 5.65
CA GLY A 398 3.59 5.97 6.83
C GLY A 398 2.46 4.92 6.83
N PRO A 399 2.41 4.04 7.86
CA PRO A 399 1.61 2.82 7.84
C PRO A 399 0.09 2.94 8.01
N VAL A 400 -0.61 1.93 7.52
CA VAL A 400 -2.08 1.78 7.60
C VAL A 400 -2.52 0.83 8.73
N PRO A 401 -3.81 0.79 9.12
CA PRO A 401 -4.34 -0.24 10.01
C PRO A 401 -4.09 -1.66 9.45
N ASP A 402 -3.81 -2.64 10.31
CA ASP A 402 -3.50 -4.04 9.91
C ASP A 402 -4.55 -4.59 8.92
N ARG A 403 -5.82 -4.23 9.13
CA ARG A 403 -6.95 -4.67 8.29
C ARG A 403 -6.85 -4.25 6.82
N TRP A 404 -6.10 -3.19 6.49
CA TRP A 404 -5.89 -2.75 5.10
C TRP A 404 -4.97 -3.71 4.35
N LEU A 405 -3.85 -4.13 4.94
CA LEU A 405 -2.95 -5.12 4.34
C LEU A 405 -3.62 -6.48 4.22
N ASP A 406 -4.42 -6.82 5.23
CA ASP A 406 -5.33 -7.95 5.24
C ASP A 406 -6.32 -7.94 4.06
N ILE A 407 -6.76 -6.76 3.61
CA ILE A 407 -7.61 -6.57 2.44
C ILE A 407 -6.78 -6.64 1.15
N CYS A 408 -5.60 -6.02 1.09
CA CYS A 408 -4.69 -6.07 -0.07
C CYS A 408 -4.33 -7.52 -0.45
N ASP A 409 -4.06 -8.37 0.55
CA ASP A 409 -3.82 -9.80 0.36
C ASP A 409 -5.01 -10.50 -0.33
N GLU A 410 -6.24 -10.14 0.04
CA GLU A 410 -7.47 -10.80 -0.42
C GLU A 410 -7.97 -10.29 -1.77
N VAL A 411 -7.78 -9.00 -2.05
CA VAL A 411 -8.21 -8.38 -3.32
C VAL A 411 -7.15 -8.51 -4.40
N GLY A 412 -5.88 -8.70 -4.03
CA GLY A 412 -4.76 -8.77 -4.97
C GLY A 412 -4.26 -7.38 -5.35
N LEU A 413 -3.42 -6.80 -4.48
CA LEU A 413 -2.74 -5.53 -4.71
C LEU A 413 -1.33 -5.64 -4.09
N LEU A 414 -0.28 -5.31 -4.85
CA LEU A 414 1.09 -5.20 -4.32
C LEU A 414 1.25 -3.87 -3.57
N ILE A 415 2.02 -3.87 -2.50
CA ILE A 415 2.21 -2.73 -1.60
C ILE A 415 3.69 -2.44 -1.36
N GLN A 416 4.11 -1.20 -1.63
CA GLN A 416 5.27 -0.58 -1.01
C GLN A 416 4.81 -0.05 0.35
N ASN A 417 5.28 -0.69 1.42
CA ASN A 417 4.86 -0.37 2.79
C ASN A 417 5.95 0.50 3.40
N GLU A 418 5.64 1.77 3.69
CA GLU A 418 6.60 2.75 4.18
C GLU A 418 6.52 2.95 5.69
N PHE A 419 7.67 3.15 6.33
CA PHE A 419 7.75 3.62 7.70
C PHE A 419 7.75 5.16 7.77
N PHE A 420 6.95 5.75 8.67
CA PHE A 420 6.62 7.19 8.65
C PHE A 420 7.80 8.11 9.06
N VAL A 421 8.70 8.40 8.12
CA VAL A 421 9.79 9.38 8.27
C VAL A 421 9.94 10.19 6.99
N TRP A 422 9.73 11.50 7.09
CA TRP A 422 10.15 12.50 6.09
C TRP A 422 10.86 13.67 6.80
N THR A 423 12.17 13.82 6.58
CA THR A 423 12.97 14.94 7.14
C THR A 423 13.73 15.75 6.10
N GLY A 424 13.56 15.47 4.80
CA GLY A 424 14.22 16.18 3.71
C GLY A 424 15.70 15.83 3.55
N SER A 425 16.34 16.42 2.53
CA SER A 425 17.81 16.46 2.44
C SER A 425 18.41 17.61 3.25
N PRO A 426 19.68 17.49 3.70
CA PRO A 426 20.43 18.60 4.27
C PRO A 426 20.35 19.88 3.42
N GLY A 427 19.93 20.98 4.02
CA GLY A 427 19.83 22.28 3.35
C GLY A 427 18.49 22.58 2.65
N TRP A 428 17.49 21.68 2.67
CA TRP A 428 16.12 22.00 2.22
C TRP A 428 15.52 23.21 2.95
N TYR A 429 15.85 23.38 4.23
CA TYR A 429 15.62 24.62 4.97
C TYR A 429 16.79 24.90 5.93
N GLU A 430 17.41 26.07 5.81
CA GLU A 430 18.54 26.48 6.67
C GLU A 430 18.06 26.68 8.12
N GLY A 431 18.60 25.87 9.04
CA GLY A 431 18.24 25.91 10.46
C GLY A 431 17.31 24.79 10.94
N TYR A 432 16.73 23.98 10.04
CA TYR A 432 16.06 22.74 10.42
C TYR A 432 17.03 21.55 10.35
N SER A 433 16.99 20.69 11.35
CA SER A 433 17.55 19.33 11.31
C SER A 433 16.87 18.44 12.33
N ARG A 434 16.77 17.15 12.04
CA ARG A 434 16.24 16.14 12.95
C ARG A 434 17.19 14.96 13.05
N THR A 435 17.31 14.43 14.26
CA THR A 435 18.11 13.25 14.57
C THR A 435 17.22 12.23 15.25
N TYR A 436 17.51 10.94 15.08
CA TYR A 436 16.76 9.87 15.71
C TYR A 436 17.67 9.05 16.63
N ASP A 437 17.10 8.52 17.72
CA ASP A 437 17.75 7.47 18.49
C ASP A 437 17.82 6.21 17.62
N THR A 438 19.03 5.83 17.22
CA THR A 438 19.23 4.70 16.30
C THR A 438 18.77 3.37 16.90
N LEU A 439 18.85 3.18 18.23
CA LEU A 439 18.41 1.95 18.86
C LEU A 439 16.88 1.88 18.92
N GLU A 440 16.22 2.99 19.21
CA GLU A 440 14.75 3.07 19.17
C GLU A 440 14.21 2.92 17.74
N MET A 441 14.87 3.52 16.75
CA MET A 441 14.56 3.28 15.33
C MET A 441 14.67 1.79 15.00
N ILE A 442 15.83 1.16 15.24
CA ILE A 442 16.01 -0.28 14.99
C ILE A 442 14.93 -1.11 15.72
N ARG A 443 14.54 -0.74 16.94
CA ARG A 443 13.48 -1.41 17.70
C ARG A 443 12.12 -1.30 17.00
N GLN A 444 11.71 -0.10 16.58
CA GLN A 444 10.41 0.12 15.93
C GLN A 444 10.33 -0.47 14.52
N TYR A 445 11.43 -0.51 13.76
CA TYR A 445 11.46 -1.19 12.46
C TYR A 445 11.34 -2.71 12.63
N LYS A 446 11.96 -3.29 13.65
CA LYS A 446 11.77 -4.71 14.00
C LYS A 446 10.31 -5.03 14.35
N ASP A 447 9.67 -4.17 15.14
CA ASP A 447 8.26 -4.32 15.50
C ASP A 447 7.34 -4.20 14.27
N TRP A 448 7.56 -3.18 13.43
CA TRP A 448 6.79 -2.96 12.21
C TRP A 448 6.97 -4.07 11.17
N MET A 449 8.18 -4.61 10.99
CA MET A 449 8.40 -5.78 10.15
C MET A 449 7.72 -7.03 10.73
N ARG A 450 7.82 -7.25 12.05
CA ARG A 450 7.17 -8.37 12.76
C ARG A 450 5.67 -8.40 12.51
N ASP A 451 5.03 -7.25 12.60
CA ASP A 451 3.58 -7.18 12.47
C ASP A 451 3.12 -7.40 11.01
N ASN A 452 3.99 -7.16 10.02
CA ASN A 452 3.61 -7.11 8.60
C ASN A 452 4.20 -8.22 7.68
N TRP A 453 5.24 -8.97 8.09
CA TRP A 453 6.03 -9.84 7.20
C TRP A 453 5.29 -11.01 6.54
N ASN A 454 4.07 -11.36 6.99
CA ASN A 454 3.31 -12.49 6.46
C ASN A 454 2.35 -12.09 5.32
N HIS A 455 2.16 -10.79 5.09
CA HIS A 455 1.32 -10.29 4.01
C HIS A 455 1.99 -10.55 2.64
N PRO A 456 1.42 -11.39 1.76
CA PRO A 456 1.89 -11.51 0.38
C PRO A 456 1.72 -10.21 -0.42
N SER A 457 0.83 -9.29 0.00
CA SER A 457 0.70 -7.96 -0.62
C SER A 457 1.94 -7.07 -0.43
N VAL A 458 2.58 -7.06 0.73
CA VAL A 458 3.78 -6.23 1.02
C VAL A 458 4.95 -6.68 0.14
N ALA A 459 5.20 -5.97 -0.94
CA ALA A 459 6.19 -6.31 -1.97
C ALA A 459 7.56 -5.72 -1.67
N VAL A 460 7.57 -4.49 -1.15
CA VAL A 460 8.78 -3.68 -0.86
C VAL A 460 8.67 -3.11 0.54
N TRP A 461 9.75 -3.16 1.30
CA TRP A 461 9.91 -2.39 2.53
C TRP A 461 10.47 -1.02 2.17
N ASP A 462 9.74 0.04 2.47
CA ASP A 462 10.17 1.41 2.18
C ASP A 462 10.61 2.07 3.49
N ALA A 463 11.88 2.49 3.54
CA ALA A 463 12.53 2.90 4.76
C ALA A 463 12.18 4.33 5.19
N ASN A 464 11.84 5.23 4.27
CA ASN A 464 11.59 6.64 4.55
C ASN A 464 11.17 7.35 3.26
N ASN A 465 10.45 8.47 3.39
CA ASN A 465 10.17 9.37 2.28
C ASN A 465 11.20 10.51 2.23
N GLU A 466 11.74 10.81 1.05
CA GLU A 466 12.58 11.97 0.72
C GLU A 466 13.53 12.41 1.86
N THR A 467 14.32 11.48 2.39
CA THR A 467 15.18 11.73 3.56
C THR A 467 16.61 11.27 3.30
N GLU A 468 17.57 12.19 3.36
CA GLU A 468 18.98 11.87 3.14
C GLU A 468 19.72 11.76 4.48
N ASN A 469 19.95 10.52 4.94
CA ASN A 469 20.62 10.22 6.20
C ASN A 469 21.31 8.83 6.15
N ALA A 470 22.64 8.83 6.13
CA ALA A 470 23.47 7.63 6.08
C ALA A 470 23.16 6.58 7.19
N THR A 471 22.55 6.99 8.32
CA THR A 471 22.14 6.08 9.39
C THR A 471 21.21 4.96 8.91
N PHE A 472 20.38 5.21 7.89
CA PHE A 472 19.52 4.19 7.30
C PHE A 472 20.32 3.04 6.69
N LEU A 473 21.28 3.37 5.83
CA LEU A 473 22.15 2.41 5.15
C LEU A 473 23.20 1.78 6.08
N GLU A 474 23.80 2.57 6.97
CA GLU A 474 24.89 2.11 7.86
C GLU A 474 24.40 1.24 9.02
N LYS A 475 23.19 1.47 9.53
CA LYS A 475 22.76 0.93 10.84
C LYS A 475 21.35 0.36 10.84
N ILE A 476 20.35 1.07 10.31
CA ILE A 476 18.95 0.66 10.44
C ILE A 476 18.63 -0.54 9.53
N ILE A 477 18.77 -0.38 8.21
CA ILE A 477 18.47 -1.45 7.24
C ILE A 477 19.32 -2.71 7.50
N PRO A 478 20.66 -2.64 7.72
CA PRO A 478 21.45 -3.83 8.04
C PRO A 478 21.01 -4.57 9.31
N ALA A 479 20.47 -3.87 10.30
CA ALA A 479 20.04 -4.48 11.57
C ALA A 479 18.65 -5.15 11.49
N VAL A 480 17.88 -4.93 10.42
CA VAL A 480 16.50 -5.42 10.27
C VAL A 480 16.25 -6.22 9.00
N ARG A 481 16.93 -5.94 7.87
CA ARG A 481 16.83 -6.71 6.61
C ARG A 481 17.01 -8.23 6.79
N PRO A 482 17.95 -8.74 7.61
CA PRO A 482 18.12 -10.18 7.82
C PRO A 482 16.94 -10.87 8.53
N LEU A 483 15.96 -10.12 9.03
CA LEU A 483 14.78 -10.65 9.71
C LEU A 483 13.65 -11.03 8.76
N ASP A 484 13.69 -10.59 7.49
CA ASP A 484 12.73 -11.05 6.47
C ASP A 484 13.31 -12.25 5.69
N LEU A 485 12.85 -13.45 6.03
CA LEU A 485 13.19 -14.71 5.39
C LEU A 485 12.61 -14.84 3.96
N SER A 486 11.72 -13.92 3.55
CA SER A 486 11.27 -13.80 2.15
C SER A 486 12.19 -12.89 1.33
N HIS A 487 13.21 -12.29 1.94
CA HIS A 487 14.21 -11.43 1.31
C HIS A 487 13.63 -10.35 0.39
N ARG A 488 12.55 -9.69 0.84
CA ARG A 488 11.94 -8.58 0.08
C ARG A 488 12.94 -7.45 -0.14
N PRO A 489 12.90 -6.78 -1.30
CA PRO A 489 13.72 -5.60 -1.57
C PRO A 489 13.36 -4.45 -0.63
N TRP A 490 14.34 -3.57 -0.41
CA TRP A 490 14.18 -2.32 0.33
C TRP A 490 14.27 -1.12 -0.60
N GLU A 491 13.38 -0.15 -0.46
CA GLU A 491 13.53 1.20 -0.99
C GLU A 491 14.10 2.08 0.14
N ASN A 492 14.98 3.04 -0.18
CA ASN A 492 15.72 3.83 0.81
C ASN A 492 15.80 5.33 0.45
N SER A 493 14.82 5.82 -0.29
CA SER A 493 14.71 7.19 -0.77
C SER A 493 15.98 7.69 -1.50
N TYR A 494 16.36 8.95 -1.27
CA TYR A 494 17.53 9.63 -1.82
C TYR A 494 18.88 9.08 -1.30
N ASN A 495 18.87 8.04 -0.45
CA ASN A 495 20.09 7.38 0.01
C ASN A 495 20.51 6.25 -0.95
N PRO A 496 21.79 5.85 -0.96
CA PRO A 496 22.21 4.67 -1.72
C PRO A 496 21.46 3.40 -1.27
N PRO A 497 21.16 2.49 -2.21
CA PRO A 497 20.46 1.23 -1.94
C PRO A 497 21.34 0.25 -1.14
N ALA A 498 20.70 -0.67 -0.40
CA ALA A 498 21.41 -1.63 0.46
C ALA A 498 21.83 -2.93 -0.26
N ASP A 499 21.22 -3.23 -1.41
CA ASP A 499 21.51 -4.39 -2.26
C ASP A 499 21.46 -3.98 -3.75
N PRO A 500 22.23 -4.60 -4.67
CA PRO A 500 22.11 -4.32 -6.10
C PRO A 500 20.70 -4.55 -6.69
N ASN A 501 19.88 -5.40 -6.06
CA ASN A 501 18.51 -5.70 -6.48
C ASN A 501 17.44 -4.93 -5.69
N ASP A 502 17.84 -3.99 -4.84
CA ASP A 502 16.93 -2.99 -4.28
C ASP A 502 16.58 -1.94 -5.34
N PRO A 503 15.34 -1.46 -5.43
CA PRO A 503 14.98 -0.34 -6.29
C PRO A 503 15.62 0.97 -5.80
N VAL A 504 15.63 1.97 -6.67
CA VAL A 504 15.90 3.37 -6.29
C VAL A 504 14.77 4.27 -6.77
N GLU A 505 14.27 5.15 -5.91
CA GLU A 505 13.21 6.10 -6.25
C GLU A 505 13.65 7.19 -7.24
N VAL A 506 12.67 7.73 -7.98
CA VAL A 506 12.84 8.87 -8.90
C VAL A 506 11.55 9.68 -8.91
N HIS A 507 11.65 10.98 -8.60
CA HIS A 507 10.52 11.92 -8.55
C HIS A 507 10.53 12.91 -9.74
N PRO A 508 10.12 12.52 -10.98
CA PRO A 508 10.12 13.40 -12.14
C PRO A 508 8.93 14.38 -12.13
N TYR A 509 8.96 15.33 -11.20
CA TYR A 509 7.95 16.36 -11.01
C TYR A 509 8.04 17.49 -12.04
N LEU A 510 7.72 17.19 -13.31
CA LEU A 510 7.91 18.08 -14.46
C LEU A 510 7.24 19.48 -14.38
N MET A 511 6.31 19.73 -13.45
CA MET A 511 5.70 21.07 -13.26
C MET A 511 6.26 21.86 -12.06
N ILE A 512 7.19 21.30 -11.27
CA ILE A 512 7.64 21.88 -9.99
C ILE A 512 8.25 23.28 -10.17
N GLU A 513 8.89 23.55 -11.31
CA GLU A 513 9.42 24.88 -11.64
C GLU A 513 8.33 25.97 -11.63
N GLY A 514 7.07 25.63 -11.96
CA GLY A 514 5.94 26.56 -11.90
C GLY A 514 5.47 26.90 -10.49
N HIS A 515 5.84 26.10 -9.49
CA HIS A 515 5.65 26.43 -8.07
C HIS A 515 6.79 27.33 -7.58
N LEU A 516 8.03 26.92 -7.86
CA LEU A 516 9.26 27.60 -7.43
C LEU A 516 9.48 28.94 -8.15
N GLY A 517 8.95 29.11 -9.36
CA GLY A 517 9.08 30.31 -10.18
C GLY A 517 8.32 30.18 -11.50
N THR A 518 9.04 30.26 -12.62
CA THR A 518 8.45 30.18 -13.97
C THR A 518 8.32 28.73 -14.45
N LEU A 519 7.12 28.35 -14.88
CA LEU A 519 6.88 27.07 -15.56
C LEU A 519 7.51 27.08 -16.96
N LYS A 520 8.64 26.39 -17.15
CA LYS A 520 9.31 26.29 -18.46
C LYS A 520 8.90 25.04 -19.24
N PHE A 521 8.68 23.93 -18.54
CA PHE A 521 8.31 22.65 -19.16
C PHE A 521 7.01 22.75 -19.96
N GLN A 522 7.04 22.23 -21.18
CA GLN A 522 5.88 22.07 -22.05
C GLN A 522 5.70 20.59 -22.38
N MET A 523 4.46 20.14 -22.58
CA MET A 523 4.21 18.73 -22.93
C MET A 523 4.88 18.32 -24.26
N SER A 524 5.10 19.27 -25.18
CA SER A 524 5.89 19.09 -26.40
C SER A 524 7.35 18.71 -26.13
N ASP A 525 7.91 19.03 -24.96
CA ASP A 525 9.26 18.61 -24.58
C ASP A 525 9.37 17.08 -24.42
N LEU A 526 8.24 16.38 -24.22
CA LEU A 526 8.21 14.92 -24.19
C LEU A 526 8.43 14.31 -25.58
N GLU A 527 8.13 15.03 -26.66
CA GLU A 527 8.24 14.51 -28.05
C GLU A 527 9.68 14.12 -28.43
N THR A 528 10.68 14.73 -27.77
CA THR A 528 12.11 14.59 -28.07
C THR A 528 12.92 13.91 -26.96
N ARG A 529 12.32 13.62 -25.79
CA ARG A 529 12.98 12.94 -24.67
C ARG A 529 12.89 11.42 -24.84
N ASP A 530 13.86 10.69 -24.30
CA ASP A 530 13.95 9.23 -24.42
C ASP A 530 13.36 8.46 -23.22
N GLY A 531 12.82 9.19 -22.23
CA GLY A 531 12.23 8.63 -21.02
C GLY A 531 13.22 8.14 -19.97
N ALA A 532 14.54 8.29 -20.16
CA ALA A 532 15.51 7.83 -19.18
C ALA A 532 15.46 8.63 -17.87
N PRO A 533 15.76 8.02 -16.71
CA PRO A 533 16.05 8.77 -15.49
C PRO A 533 17.33 9.61 -15.67
N ASP A 534 17.36 10.79 -15.07
CA ASP A 534 18.55 11.63 -15.04
C ASP A 534 19.60 11.00 -14.08
N PRO A 535 20.80 10.61 -14.56
CA PRO A 535 21.83 10.03 -13.70
C PRO A 535 22.32 10.97 -12.60
N ALA A 536 22.13 12.29 -12.74
CA ALA A 536 22.57 13.27 -11.74
C ALA A 536 21.68 13.30 -10.47
N VAL A 537 20.48 12.72 -10.51
CA VAL A 537 19.54 12.67 -9.36
C VAL A 537 19.28 11.24 -8.86
N LEU A 538 19.93 10.23 -9.45
CA LEU A 538 19.80 8.85 -9.03
C LEU A 538 20.75 8.52 -7.86
N PRO A 539 20.27 7.87 -6.77
CA PRO A 539 21.14 7.30 -5.74
C PRO A 539 22.05 6.16 -6.27
N SER A 540 21.67 5.52 -7.37
CA SER A 540 22.47 4.54 -8.12
C SER A 540 21.99 4.45 -9.57
N ASP A 541 22.92 4.46 -10.53
CA ASP A 541 22.64 4.28 -11.95
C ASP A 541 22.56 2.79 -12.38
N THR A 542 23.06 1.88 -11.54
CA THR A 542 23.06 0.43 -11.77
C THR A 542 21.80 -0.28 -11.25
N ASN A 543 21.13 0.30 -10.25
CA ASN A 543 19.94 -0.29 -9.64
C ASN A 543 18.68 -0.15 -10.53
N PRO A 544 17.63 -0.98 -10.31
CA PRO A 544 16.34 -0.84 -10.98
C PRO A 544 15.64 0.48 -10.57
N PRO A 545 15.41 1.43 -11.50
CA PRO A 545 14.82 2.71 -11.15
C PRO A 545 13.29 2.58 -11.10
N LEU A 546 12.68 3.21 -10.11
CA LEU A 546 11.24 3.19 -9.86
C LEU A 546 10.71 4.61 -9.75
N ILE A 547 9.75 4.99 -10.60
CA ILE A 547 8.97 6.21 -10.34
C ILE A 547 7.93 5.84 -9.28
N ASN A 548 8.24 6.01 -8.01
CA ASN A 548 7.31 5.88 -6.89
C ASN A 548 6.42 7.14 -6.72
N GLU A 549 6.86 8.30 -7.21
CA GLU A 549 6.03 9.51 -7.31
C GLU A 549 6.22 10.27 -8.63
N TYR A 550 5.12 10.65 -9.27
CA TYR A 550 5.11 11.69 -10.29
C TYR A 550 3.76 12.41 -10.32
N GLY A 551 3.75 13.66 -10.78
CA GLY A 551 2.53 14.47 -10.87
C GLY A 551 2.80 15.97 -10.93
N TRP A 552 2.57 16.65 -9.80
CA TRP A 552 2.58 18.10 -9.63
C TRP A 552 1.46 18.87 -10.36
N LEU A 553 0.22 18.37 -10.23
CA LEU A 553 -0.98 18.97 -10.84
C LEU A 553 -2.23 18.94 -9.93
N TRP A 554 -2.08 18.64 -8.64
CA TRP A 554 -3.18 18.50 -7.68
C TRP A 554 -4.17 19.68 -7.67
N LEU A 555 -5.45 19.33 -7.64
CA LEU A 555 -6.59 20.23 -7.45
C LEU A 555 -7.41 19.70 -6.28
N ASN A 556 -8.01 20.60 -5.49
CA ASN A 556 -9.05 20.22 -4.55
C ASN A 556 -10.25 19.62 -5.30
N ARG A 557 -11.10 18.85 -4.60
CA ARG A 557 -12.29 18.19 -5.20
C ARG A 557 -13.31 19.17 -5.80
N ASP A 558 -13.23 20.47 -5.47
CA ASP A 558 -14.01 21.55 -6.06
C ASP A 558 -13.36 22.19 -7.32
N GLY A 559 -12.19 21.70 -7.73
CA GLY A 559 -11.40 22.22 -8.85
C GLY A 559 -10.63 23.51 -8.56
N SER A 560 -10.45 23.90 -7.29
CA SER A 560 -9.50 24.94 -6.89
C SER A 560 -8.06 24.39 -6.77
N PRO A 561 -7.01 25.16 -7.13
CA PRO A 561 -5.63 24.73 -6.91
C PRO A 561 -5.26 24.49 -5.45
N THR A 562 -4.29 23.61 -5.23
CA THR A 562 -3.61 23.42 -3.93
C THR A 562 -2.42 24.39 -3.81
N ARG A 563 -1.81 24.52 -2.62
CA ARG A 563 -0.66 25.41 -2.40
C ARG A 563 0.51 25.15 -3.36
N LEU A 564 0.74 23.88 -3.71
CA LEU A 564 1.82 23.50 -4.62
C LEU A 564 1.51 23.82 -6.09
N THR A 565 0.25 24.12 -6.43
CA THR A 565 -0.19 24.23 -7.83
C THR A 565 -0.88 25.55 -8.19
N GLU A 566 -1.18 26.42 -7.23
CA GLU A 566 -1.78 27.74 -7.49
C GLU A 566 -1.02 28.54 -8.58
N ARG A 567 0.30 28.62 -8.47
CA ARG A 567 1.18 29.29 -9.45
C ARG A 567 1.33 28.51 -10.75
N VAL A 568 1.18 27.18 -10.71
CA VAL A 568 1.24 26.31 -11.90
C VAL A 568 0.00 26.55 -12.76
N TYR A 569 -1.20 26.55 -12.17
CA TYR A 569 -2.45 26.79 -12.91
C TYR A 569 -2.59 28.22 -13.41
N ALA A 570 -2.16 29.22 -12.63
CA ALA A 570 -2.12 30.61 -13.08
C ALA A 570 -1.26 30.78 -14.34
N GLN A 571 -0.08 30.14 -14.40
CA GLN A 571 0.80 30.18 -15.57
C GLN A 571 0.31 29.32 -16.75
N LEU A 572 -0.29 28.16 -16.47
CA LEU A 572 -0.72 27.19 -17.48
C LEU A 572 -2.03 27.60 -18.18
N MET A 573 -2.96 28.23 -17.45
CA MET A 573 -4.33 28.46 -17.92
C MET A 573 -4.82 29.91 -17.75
N GLY A 574 -4.16 30.72 -16.92
CA GLY A 574 -4.63 32.06 -16.55
C GLY A 574 -5.83 32.05 -15.60
N ASP A 575 -6.15 33.23 -15.07
CA ASP A 575 -7.09 33.38 -13.96
C ASP A 575 -8.57 33.17 -14.37
N ASP A 576 -8.93 33.45 -15.63
CA ASP A 576 -10.29 33.33 -16.18
C ASP A 576 -10.75 31.87 -16.46
N THR A 577 -10.17 30.89 -15.75
CA THR A 577 -10.42 29.46 -15.96
C THR A 577 -11.45 28.90 -14.97
N THR A 578 -12.41 28.11 -15.45
CA THR A 578 -13.38 27.41 -14.59
C THR A 578 -12.78 26.17 -13.91
N ALA A 579 -13.38 25.76 -12.79
CA ALA A 579 -13.02 24.52 -12.08
C ALA A 579 -13.03 23.28 -12.99
N ARG A 580 -14.06 23.13 -13.84
CA ARG A 580 -14.20 22.00 -14.76
C ARG A 580 -13.05 21.96 -15.79
N GLN A 581 -12.71 23.11 -16.39
CA GLN A 581 -11.59 23.20 -17.32
C GLN A 581 -10.25 22.81 -16.67
N ARG A 582 -10.02 23.21 -15.41
CA ARG A 582 -8.82 22.78 -14.67
C ARG A 582 -8.79 21.26 -14.44
N LEU A 583 -9.91 20.68 -13.99
CA LEU A 583 -10.02 19.23 -13.76
C LEU A 583 -9.83 18.42 -15.06
N ASP A 584 -10.41 18.88 -16.17
CA ASP A 584 -10.26 18.23 -17.49
C ASP A 584 -8.81 18.33 -18.00
N MET A 585 -8.19 19.53 -17.91
CA MET A 585 -6.80 19.75 -18.28
C MET A 585 -5.85 18.89 -17.44
N TRP A 586 -6.08 18.83 -16.14
CA TRP A 586 -5.31 18.01 -15.22
C TRP A 586 -5.35 16.51 -15.60
N ALA A 587 -6.55 15.96 -15.81
CA ALA A 587 -6.71 14.57 -16.23
C ALA A 587 -5.99 14.27 -17.56
N TYR A 588 -6.11 15.17 -18.54
CA TYR A 588 -5.42 15.08 -19.83
C TYR A 588 -3.89 15.09 -19.68
N LEU A 589 -3.33 16.04 -18.94
CA LEU A 589 -1.88 16.17 -18.75
C LEU A 589 -1.29 15.01 -17.94
N LEU A 590 -2.01 14.53 -16.91
CA LEU A 590 -1.56 13.39 -16.12
C LEU A 590 -1.60 12.09 -16.94
N ALA A 591 -2.65 11.87 -17.73
CA ALA A 591 -2.72 10.74 -18.65
C ALA A 591 -1.58 10.78 -19.68
N GLY A 592 -1.34 11.94 -20.32
CA GLY A 592 -0.25 12.09 -21.29
C GLY A 592 1.15 11.79 -20.71
N LYS A 593 1.42 12.20 -19.46
CA LYS A 593 2.66 11.83 -18.75
C LYS A 593 2.72 10.34 -18.43
N THR A 594 1.60 9.75 -18.02
CA THR A 594 1.49 8.32 -17.68
C THR A 594 1.75 7.45 -18.90
N GLU A 595 1.10 7.76 -20.03
CA GLU A 595 1.32 7.08 -21.32
C GLU A 595 2.80 7.15 -21.75
N TYR A 596 3.42 8.33 -21.66
CA TYR A 596 4.84 8.55 -21.97
C TYR A 596 5.76 7.66 -21.12
N TRP A 597 5.66 7.71 -19.79
CA TRP A 597 6.55 6.90 -18.94
C TRP A 597 6.39 5.39 -19.19
N ARG A 598 5.16 4.92 -19.46
CA ARG A 598 4.90 3.51 -19.83
C ARG A 598 5.47 3.15 -21.20
N ALA A 599 5.31 4.02 -22.19
CA ALA A 599 5.79 3.78 -23.56
C ALA A 599 7.30 3.57 -23.64
N HIS A 600 8.06 4.38 -22.90
CA HIS A 600 9.52 4.37 -22.95
C HIS A 600 10.18 3.20 -22.19
N ARG A 601 9.46 2.52 -21.28
CA ARG A 601 9.93 1.29 -20.58
C ARG A 601 11.29 1.41 -19.86
N LYS A 602 11.63 2.59 -19.34
CA LYS A 602 12.92 2.86 -18.66
C LYS A 602 12.93 2.59 -17.16
N PHE A 603 11.76 2.34 -16.57
CA PHE A 603 11.56 2.13 -15.14
C PHE A 603 10.95 0.75 -14.88
N ALA A 604 11.22 0.17 -13.70
CA ALA A 604 10.58 -1.07 -13.25
C ALA A 604 9.07 -0.90 -12.99
N GLY A 605 8.63 0.35 -12.79
CA GLY A 605 7.24 0.72 -12.67
C GLY A 605 7.00 2.22 -12.53
N ILE A 606 5.72 2.60 -12.52
CA ILE A 606 5.26 3.98 -12.35
C ILE A 606 4.09 4.10 -11.37
N ILE A 607 4.23 4.99 -10.41
CA ILE A 607 3.28 5.23 -9.32
C ILE A 607 2.99 6.72 -9.27
N HIS A 608 1.77 7.09 -9.61
CA HIS A 608 1.34 8.49 -9.61
C HIS A 608 1.09 8.98 -8.17
N PHE A 609 1.46 10.23 -7.87
CA PHE A 609 1.14 10.86 -6.59
C PHE A 609 -0.05 11.82 -6.78
N VAL A 610 -1.22 11.61 -6.17
CA VAL A 610 -1.63 10.63 -5.14
C VAL A 610 -3.10 10.21 -5.38
N TYR A 611 -3.48 8.99 -5.01
CA TYR A 611 -4.85 8.47 -5.21
C TYR A 611 -5.81 8.80 -4.07
N LEU A 612 -5.32 8.81 -2.82
CA LEU A 612 -6.09 9.20 -1.64
C LEU A 612 -5.23 10.06 -0.71
N THR A 613 -5.71 11.25 -0.40
CA THR A 613 -5.13 12.25 0.52
C THR A 613 -6.26 13.17 1.01
N CYS A 614 -5.98 14.20 1.82
CA CYS A 614 -7.00 15.18 2.19
C CYS A 614 -7.31 16.19 1.07
N SER A 615 -8.51 16.79 1.12
CA SER A 615 -8.90 17.89 0.24
C SER A 615 -9.71 18.95 0.99
N TYR A 616 -9.13 20.14 1.17
CA TYR A 616 -9.77 21.32 1.76
C TYR A 616 -8.94 22.59 1.47
N PRO A 617 -9.48 23.81 1.64
CA PRO A 617 -8.75 25.04 1.34
C PRO A 617 -7.40 25.13 2.06
N GLY A 618 -6.33 25.31 1.29
CA GLY A 618 -4.98 25.49 1.82
C GLY A 618 -4.19 24.20 2.10
N VAL A 619 -4.61 23.02 1.64
CA VAL A 619 -3.75 21.83 1.56
C VAL A 619 -2.64 21.99 0.51
N TYR A 620 -1.58 21.18 0.64
CA TYR A 620 -0.46 21.13 -0.30
C TYR A 620 -0.75 20.22 -1.50
N THR A 621 -1.33 19.06 -1.24
CA THR A 621 -1.70 18.02 -2.22
C THR A 621 -3.18 17.65 -2.05
N SER A 622 -3.80 17.06 -3.07
CA SER A 622 -5.22 16.67 -3.04
C SER A 622 -5.46 15.44 -3.94
N ASP A 623 -6.55 14.74 -3.65
CA ASP A 623 -7.01 13.54 -4.37
C ASP A 623 -8.04 13.85 -5.46
N HIS A 624 -8.53 12.76 -6.07
CA HIS A 624 -9.10 12.73 -7.41
C HIS A 624 -10.58 12.30 -7.41
N PHE A 625 -11.22 12.40 -6.24
CA PHE A 625 -12.62 12.03 -6.05
C PHE A 625 -13.56 13.22 -6.24
N GLN A 626 -14.64 13.02 -6.99
CA GLN A 626 -15.80 13.91 -6.94
C GLN A 626 -16.59 13.70 -5.62
N ASP A 627 -16.65 12.45 -5.13
CA ASP A 627 -17.15 12.11 -3.79
C ASP A 627 -16.32 10.97 -3.20
N VAL A 628 -15.45 11.30 -2.24
CA VAL A 628 -14.60 10.33 -1.54
C VAL A 628 -15.39 9.41 -0.59
N THR A 629 -16.53 9.87 -0.06
CA THR A 629 -17.38 9.09 0.85
C THR A 629 -18.06 7.93 0.12
N ARG A 630 -18.36 8.14 -1.16
CA ARG A 630 -18.91 7.12 -2.07
C ARG A 630 -17.85 6.44 -2.92
N LEU A 631 -16.61 6.92 -2.93
CA LEU A 631 -15.53 6.49 -3.83
C LEU A 631 -15.97 6.60 -5.30
N GLU A 632 -16.32 7.82 -5.67
CA GLU A 632 -16.68 8.24 -7.03
C GLU A 632 -15.60 9.22 -7.52
N LEU A 633 -14.79 8.75 -8.48
CA LEU A 633 -13.71 9.51 -9.11
C LEU A 633 -14.28 10.63 -9.98
N ASP A 634 -13.49 11.69 -10.19
CA ASP A 634 -13.78 12.65 -11.26
C ASP A 634 -13.91 11.94 -12.61
N PRO A 635 -14.96 12.22 -13.42
CA PRO A 635 -15.21 11.47 -14.65
C PRO A 635 -14.12 11.65 -15.71
N ALA A 636 -13.46 12.81 -15.80
CA ALA A 636 -12.36 13.02 -16.75
C ALA A 636 -11.10 12.26 -16.30
N PHE A 637 -10.81 12.26 -14.99
CA PHE A 637 -9.74 11.42 -14.43
C PHE A 637 -10.00 9.93 -14.68
N ALA A 638 -11.19 9.44 -14.36
CA ALA A 638 -11.57 8.03 -14.53
C ALA A 638 -11.51 7.59 -16.00
N ASP A 639 -11.81 8.47 -16.95
CA ASP A 639 -11.72 8.22 -18.39
C ASP A 639 -10.25 8.25 -18.88
N TYR A 640 -9.58 9.40 -18.80
CA TYR A 640 -8.23 9.57 -19.37
C TYR A 640 -7.16 8.73 -18.67
N VAL A 641 -7.20 8.62 -17.34
CA VAL A 641 -6.14 7.96 -16.58
C VAL A 641 -6.31 6.44 -16.56
N ALA A 642 -7.52 5.90 -16.61
CA ALA A 642 -7.71 4.45 -16.74
C ALA A 642 -7.17 3.94 -18.09
N GLU A 643 -7.48 4.63 -19.20
CA GLU A 643 -6.92 4.32 -20.52
C GLU A 643 -5.38 4.36 -20.52
N ALA A 644 -4.78 5.40 -19.91
CA ALA A 644 -3.33 5.54 -19.80
C ALA A 644 -2.66 4.39 -19.01
N PHE A 645 -3.37 3.73 -18.09
CA PHE A 645 -2.87 2.60 -17.30
C PHE A 645 -3.25 1.21 -17.84
N ARG A 646 -4.07 1.10 -18.91
CA ARG A 646 -4.47 -0.19 -19.51
C ARG A 646 -3.26 -1.10 -19.82
N PRO A 647 -3.31 -2.41 -19.54
CA PRO A 647 -2.16 -3.31 -19.72
C PRO A 647 -1.63 -3.38 -21.16
N LEU A 648 -2.52 -3.22 -22.15
CA LEU A 648 -2.17 -2.80 -23.50
C LEU A 648 -2.07 -1.27 -23.48
N GLY A 649 -0.87 -0.69 -23.55
CA GLY A 649 -0.70 0.77 -23.57
C GLY A 649 -0.64 1.34 -24.97
N VAL A 650 -1.06 2.59 -25.14
CA VAL A 650 -0.97 3.37 -26.39
C VAL A 650 -0.49 4.78 -26.05
N TYR A 651 0.47 5.30 -26.79
CA TYR A 651 1.01 6.64 -26.62
C TYR A 651 1.23 7.29 -27.97
N ILE A 652 0.54 8.40 -28.24
CA ILE A 652 0.82 9.25 -29.39
C ILE A 652 1.95 10.21 -28.98
N ASN A 653 3.11 10.11 -29.63
CA ASN A 653 4.24 11.00 -29.39
C ASN A 653 4.06 12.36 -30.09
N PHE A 654 3.05 13.10 -29.65
CA PHE A 654 2.67 14.41 -30.19
C PHE A 654 1.85 15.19 -29.15
N PHE A 655 2.27 16.42 -28.85
CA PHE A 655 1.65 17.35 -27.90
C PHE A 655 1.60 18.80 -28.42
N GLN A 656 2.15 19.10 -29.61
CA GLN A 656 1.99 20.42 -30.23
C GLN A 656 0.49 20.80 -30.31
N PRO A 657 0.11 22.04 -29.95
CA PRO A 657 -1.29 22.44 -29.85
C PRO A 657 -1.99 22.61 -31.20
N ALA A 658 -1.23 22.66 -32.30
CA ALA A 658 -1.73 22.98 -33.63
C ALA A 658 -1.25 21.98 -34.72
N LEU A 659 -2.08 21.82 -35.74
CA LEU A 659 -1.82 21.06 -36.96
C LEU A 659 -2.05 21.98 -38.16
N THR A 660 -1.12 21.99 -39.12
CA THR A 660 -1.25 22.81 -40.34
C THR A 660 -2.34 22.26 -41.26
N ALA A 661 -3.31 23.08 -41.62
CA ALA A 661 -4.39 22.74 -42.53
C ALA A 661 -3.87 22.27 -43.89
N GLY A 662 -4.41 21.16 -44.40
CA GLY A 662 -4.04 20.60 -45.72
C GLY A 662 -2.67 19.93 -45.81
N ALA A 663 -1.88 19.88 -44.74
CA ALA A 663 -0.59 19.20 -44.73
C ALA A 663 -0.73 17.67 -44.57
N GLU A 664 0.22 16.89 -45.07
CA GLU A 664 0.40 15.50 -44.62
C GLU A 664 1.29 15.47 -43.38
N ARG A 665 0.92 14.67 -42.37
CA ARG A 665 1.72 14.49 -41.16
C ARG A 665 1.78 13.03 -40.73
N THR A 666 3.00 12.55 -40.49
CA THR A 666 3.27 11.26 -39.86
C THR A 666 3.35 11.43 -38.35
N PHE A 667 2.72 10.50 -37.62
CA PHE A 667 2.73 10.44 -36.17
C PHE A 667 3.37 9.12 -35.71
N ASN A 668 4.33 9.21 -34.80
CA ASN A 668 4.85 8.04 -34.08
C ASN A 668 3.86 7.66 -32.98
N VAL A 669 3.34 6.43 -33.04
CA VAL A 669 2.48 5.84 -32.01
C VAL A 669 3.18 4.65 -31.39
N MET A 670 3.49 4.77 -30.11
CA MET A 670 4.13 3.73 -29.31
C MET A 670 3.06 2.87 -28.64
N LEU A 671 3.33 1.57 -28.54
CA LEU A 671 2.44 0.56 -27.98
C LEU A 671 3.17 -0.23 -26.90
N VAL A 672 2.45 -0.65 -25.86
CA VAL A 672 3.02 -1.33 -24.68
C VAL A 672 2.26 -2.61 -24.40
N ASN A 673 2.96 -3.68 -24.04
CA ASN A 673 2.37 -4.96 -23.66
C ASN A 673 2.81 -5.36 -22.24
N ASP A 674 1.91 -5.24 -21.25
CA ASP A 674 2.15 -5.74 -19.88
C ASP A 674 1.80 -7.22 -19.68
N TYR A 675 1.34 -7.93 -20.70
CA TYR A 675 0.94 -9.34 -20.59
C TYR A 675 2.15 -10.30 -20.76
N PRO A 676 2.10 -11.50 -20.13
CA PRO A 676 3.14 -12.52 -20.26
C PRO A 676 3.14 -13.25 -21.61
N GLN A 677 2.17 -12.98 -22.48
CA GLN A 677 2.13 -13.45 -23.87
C GLN A 677 2.39 -12.30 -24.85
N ALA A 678 2.96 -12.64 -26.01
CA ALA A 678 3.07 -11.72 -27.15
C ALA A 678 1.68 -11.32 -27.67
N LEU A 679 1.56 -10.10 -28.23
CA LEU A 679 0.32 -9.57 -28.80
C LEU A 679 0.52 -9.18 -30.26
N THR A 680 -0.51 -9.42 -31.06
CA THR A 680 -0.67 -8.81 -32.39
C THR A 680 -2.00 -8.08 -32.44
N GLY A 681 -2.15 -7.13 -33.36
CA GLY A 681 -3.38 -6.36 -33.47
C GLY A 681 -3.33 -5.27 -34.51
N THR A 682 -4.28 -4.35 -34.41
CA THR A 682 -4.41 -3.18 -35.28
C THR A 682 -4.51 -1.92 -34.44
N VAL A 683 -3.76 -0.89 -34.78
CA VAL A 683 -3.93 0.47 -34.24
C VAL A 683 -4.51 1.37 -35.32
N VAL A 684 -5.56 2.11 -34.95
CA VAL A 684 -6.28 3.05 -35.81
C VAL A 684 -6.02 4.45 -35.29
N LEU A 685 -5.43 5.32 -36.10
CA LEU A 685 -5.25 6.74 -35.79
C LEU A 685 -6.31 7.55 -36.55
N THR A 686 -7.07 8.35 -35.82
CA THR A 686 -8.19 9.16 -36.34
C THR A 686 -8.05 10.59 -35.86
N LEU A 687 -8.31 11.57 -36.73
CA LEU A 687 -8.55 12.95 -36.33
C LEU A 687 -10.05 13.19 -36.32
N GLU A 688 -10.60 13.59 -35.18
CA GLU A 688 -12.03 13.77 -34.95
C GLU A 688 -12.36 15.24 -34.68
N ASP A 689 -13.52 15.71 -35.12
CA ASP A 689 -14.01 17.05 -34.79
C ASP A 689 -14.40 17.20 -33.31
N ALA A 690 -14.87 18.38 -32.92
CA ALA A 690 -15.33 18.67 -31.56
C ALA A 690 -16.61 17.91 -31.14
N GLN A 691 -17.26 17.17 -32.06
CA GLN A 691 -18.41 16.31 -31.82
C GLN A 691 -18.01 14.81 -31.80
N GLY A 692 -16.74 14.49 -32.05
CA GLY A 692 -16.24 13.12 -32.17
C GLY A 692 -16.44 12.48 -33.54
N THR A 693 -16.80 13.26 -34.58
CA THR A 693 -16.95 12.75 -35.94
C THR A 693 -15.57 12.55 -36.58
N PRO A 694 -15.24 11.36 -37.13
CA PRO A 694 -14.00 11.15 -37.87
C PRO A 694 -13.89 12.02 -39.12
N LEU A 695 -12.87 12.88 -39.16
CA LEU A 695 -12.53 13.72 -40.32
C LEU A 695 -11.59 12.99 -41.27
N VAL A 696 -10.57 12.32 -40.72
CA VAL A 696 -9.61 11.48 -41.46
C VAL A 696 -9.13 10.36 -40.54
N LYS A 697 -8.82 9.20 -41.11
CA LYS A 697 -8.26 8.05 -40.38
C LYS A 697 -7.25 7.26 -41.20
N THR A 698 -6.33 6.62 -40.50
CA THR A 698 -5.39 5.62 -41.03
C THR A 698 -5.26 4.47 -40.02
N GLN A 699 -4.67 3.34 -40.43
CA GLN A 699 -4.48 2.19 -39.54
C GLN A 699 -3.25 1.37 -39.92
N GLN A 700 -2.63 0.73 -38.94
CA GLN A 700 -1.49 -0.16 -39.14
C GLN A 700 -1.58 -1.38 -38.22
N ARG A 701 -0.99 -2.48 -38.68
CA ARG A 701 -0.81 -3.72 -37.92
C ARG A 701 0.36 -3.57 -36.95
N PHE A 702 0.23 -4.14 -35.75
CA PHE A 702 1.32 -4.24 -34.78
C PHE A 702 1.57 -5.68 -34.34
N GLU A 703 2.79 -5.91 -33.89
CA GLU A 703 3.24 -7.11 -33.17
C GLU A 703 4.15 -6.65 -32.03
N MET A 704 4.00 -7.26 -30.84
CA MET A 704 4.75 -6.94 -29.64
C MET A 704 5.13 -8.23 -28.88
N PRO A 705 6.37 -8.36 -28.39
CA PRO A 705 6.73 -9.45 -27.49
C PRO A 705 6.01 -9.33 -26.14
N ALA A 706 5.99 -10.43 -25.37
CA ALA A 706 5.56 -10.42 -23.97
C ALA A 706 6.35 -9.39 -23.14
N ALA A 707 5.69 -8.72 -22.20
CA ALA A 707 6.27 -7.67 -21.34
C ALA A 707 6.96 -6.49 -22.08
N GLY A 708 6.81 -6.37 -23.41
CA GLY A 708 7.57 -5.44 -24.25
C GLY A 708 6.84 -4.16 -24.66
N ASN A 709 7.34 -3.54 -25.73
CA ASN A 709 6.76 -2.41 -26.44
C ASN A 709 7.09 -2.49 -27.96
N THR A 710 6.46 -1.65 -28.77
CA THR A 710 6.81 -1.40 -30.18
C THR A 710 6.37 0.00 -30.60
N SER A 711 6.76 0.44 -31.79
CA SER A 711 6.37 1.74 -32.37
C SER A 711 5.90 1.56 -33.81
N VAL A 712 4.92 2.38 -34.23
CA VAL A 712 4.44 2.43 -35.62
C VAL A 712 4.28 3.87 -36.10
N GLU A 713 4.41 4.09 -37.40
CA GLU A 713 4.33 5.41 -38.04
C GLU A 713 3.07 5.54 -38.89
N LEU A 714 2.14 6.40 -38.47
CA LEU A 714 0.82 6.55 -39.05
C LEU A 714 0.67 7.94 -39.69
N THR A 715 0.53 8.00 -41.01
CA THR A 715 0.36 9.26 -41.76
C THR A 715 -1.11 9.62 -41.95
N LEU A 716 -1.46 10.88 -41.65
CA LEU A 716 -2.76 11.48 -41.94
C LEU A 716 -2.59 12.69 -42.87
N ALA A 717 -3.49 12.83 -43.85
CA ALA A 717 -3.72 14.09 -44.55
C ALA A 717 -4.64 14.97 -43.69
N ILE A 718 -4.11 16.07 -43.16
CA ILE A 718 -4.84 16.98 -42.28
C ILE A 718 -5.90 17.75 -43.10
N PRO A 719 -7.17 17.80 -42.66
CA PRO A 719 -8.22 18.56 -43.33
C PRO A 719 -7.85 20.04 -43.54
N ALA A 720 -8.38 20.66 -44.60
CA ALA A 720 -8.21 22.08 -44.87
C ALA A 720 -9.10 22.99 -44.00
N ALA A 721 -10.10 22.41 -43.31
CA ALA A 721 -11.01 23.16 -42.44
C ALA A 721 -10.39 23.36 -41.05
N ALA A 722 -10.13 24.62 -40.69
CA ALA A 722 -9.67 25.00 -39.36
C ALA A 722 -10.71 24.69 -38.27
N GLY A 723 -10.26 24.29 -37.09
CA GLY A 723 -11.15 23.93 -35.98
C GLY A 723 -10.47 23.17 -34.86
N ARG A 724 -11.15 23.06 -33.70
CA ARG A 724 -10.71 22.20 -32.60
C ARG A 724 -11.00 20.73 -32.93
N CYS A 725 -10.02 19.87 -32.69
CA CYS A 725 -10.09 18.45 -33.00
C CYS A 725 -9.46 17.61 -31.90
N THR A 726 -9.77 16.31 -31.89
CA THR A 726 -9.08 15.31 -31.08
C THR A 726 -8.33 14.37 -32.01
N LEU A 727 -7.01 14.28 -31.85
CA LEU A 727 -6.23 13.21 -32.46
C LEU A 727 -6.30 11.99 -31.54
N LYS A 728 -6.88 10.89 -32.02
CA LYS A 728 -7.18 9.69 -31.24
C LYS A 728 -6.54 8.45 -31.86
N ALA A 729 -5.80 7.69 -31.06
CA ALA A 729 -5.26 6.38 -31.43
C ALA A 729 -5.98 5.30 -30.62
N VAL A 730 -6.51 4.28 -31.30
CA VAL A 730 -7.14 3.12 -30.66
C VAL A 730 -6.40 1.86 -31.09
N ALA A 731 -5.74 1.18 -30.14
CA ALA A 731 -5.14 -0.13 -30.39
C ALA A 731 -6.10 -1.24 -29.97
N SER A 732 -6.35 -2.19 -30.86
CA SER A 732 -7.18 -3.38 -30.62
C SER A 732 -6.35 -4.65 -30.86
N PRO A 733 -6.29 -5.59 -29.90
CA PRO A 733 -5.59 -6.86 -30.09
C PRO A 733 -6.41 -7.82 -30.96
N ASP A 734 -5.72 -8.74 -31.63
CA ASP A 734 -6.35 -9.85 -32.34
C ASP A 734 -6.72 -10.99 -31.38
N GLY A 735 -7.84 -11.67 -31.66
CA GLY A 735 -8.14 -13.01 -31.16
C GLY A 735 -8.56 -13.14 -29.69
N GLU A 736 -8.07 -12.29 -28.78
CA GLU A 736 -8.27 -12.44 -27.33
C GLU A 736 -9.41 -11.56 -26.78
N PRO A 737 -10.64 -12.08 -26.59
CA PRO A 737 -11.79 -11.30 -26.11
C PRO A 737 -11.70 -10.84 -24.64
N ARG A 738 -10.60 -11.14 -23.95
CA ARG A 738 -10.30 -10.69 -22.59
C ARG A 738 -9.37 -9.49 -22.53
N ILE A 739 -8.76 -9.11 -23.65
CA ILE A 739 -7.92 -7.92 -23.76
C ILE A 739 -8.73 -6.88 -24.52
N GLU A 740 -9.23 -5.89 -23.79
CA GLU A 740 -9.97 -4.78 -24.38
C GLU A 740 -9.05 -3.82 -25.16
N PRO A 741 -9.58 -3.07 -26.15
CA PRO A 741 -8.86 -1.99 -26.79
C PRO A 741 -8.41 -0.88 -25.82
N THR A 742 -7.44 -0.07 -26.25
CA THR A 742 -6.92 1.08 -25.50
C THR A 742 -6.91 2.34 -26.35
N THR A 743 -7.27 3.47 -25.75
CA THR A 743 -7.47 4.76 -26.42
C THR A 743 -6.53 5.85 -25.87
N CYS A 744 -5.65 6.36 -26.73
CA CYS A 744 -4.84 7.56 -26.47
C CYS A 744 -5.43 8.77 -27.20
N ARG A 745 -5.38 9.97 -26.60
CA ARG A 745 -5.99 11.21 -27.13
C ARG A 745 -5.06 12.41 -27.01
N ARG A 746 -5.11 13.31 -27.99
CA ARG A 746 -4.44 14.64 -27.98
C ARG A 746 -5.41 15.73 -28.41
N TRP A 747 -5.44 16.82 -27.66
CA TRP A 747 -6.22 18.01 -28.00
C TRP A 747 -5.42 18.89 -28.95
N VAL A 748 -5.98 19.17 -30.13
CA VAL A 748 -5.27 19.86 -31.22
C VAL A 748 -6.21 20.85 -31.91
N THR A 749 -5.65 21.88 -32.56
CA THR A 749 -6.41 22.79 -33.43
C THR A 749 -5.83 22.75 -34.84
N ILE A 750 -6.67 22.54 -35.85
CA ILE A 750 -6.27 22.75 -37.26
C ILE A 750 -6.21 24.26 -37.52
N GLN A 751 -5.09 24.74 -38.06
CA GLN A 751 -4.79 26.15 -38.36
C GLN A 751 -4.29 26.32 -39.79
#